data_AF-A0A2V8NU18-F1
#
_entry.id   AF-A0A2V8NU18-F1
#
_cell.length_a   1.000
_cell.length_b   1.000
_cell.length_c   1.000
_cell.angle_alpha   90.00
_cell.angle_beta   90.00
_cell.angle_gamma   90.00
#
_symmetry.space_group_name_H-M   'P 1'
#
loop_
_entity.id
_entity.type
_entity.pdbx_description
1 polymer ?
#
loop_
_entity_poly.entity_id
_entity_poly.type
_entity_poly.pdbx_seq_one_letter_code
_entity_poly.pdbx_strand_id
1 'polypeptide(L)'
;MKPANLVLTITMVSCLTLVVTAQRPQQEQPQPSQPQMNQDRLEAAHGQLYSSQDKAKEASRLTQAVAPALPGTGSSYAPIARKNFVDEFIFGKMERDNIPHAPLAGDAEFLRRAYLDATGLLPAPDEVRSFLGDSDPNKRDKLIDSLIGTEAFADQWAYHYGELFRTDDASFHLWTKEWIKVDRPYNEVFYDIVTPVTKNAKGLPTAQYYDPTAYVSNRCVIWTDADHLKGFNRLDWIDEITSDIGRVFLGLTMDCFSCHNGAGHADSVNLFLASRKRTDFWQQAAFFGKMRPIGTSTDSAGAQFQNGQSLFDDLAPGYNTGDDGNYVTAAENRFPRDGRTYSPAFLLTGEQPKPGENPRKALGRILPAHIQFARATVNIIWQKLMVIGLVEPYDGFDLKRLDPKNPPPAPWTIQPTNPELLEALAEDFRGNNFSIHRVIKTIMKSNAYQLSTGFEGEWKDAYIPYHARRFARILTGPEAVDIMAQATDAPFSVQHYGEPRAYVKQLTNPKNMKGGNVADNKDAYAFMQAYYQSERALPPVDKSMASPVQAMMMMSSPVVTKRVGAQGKTRVANLLKSGKSDDEIIEELYLSSLSRFPAAAEVEVARRLIAEGGRPSGVETIQWALLNSPEFLLNH
;
A
#
# COMPACT_ATOMS: atom_id res chain seq x y z
N MET A 1 84.38 -9.18 -2.13
CA MET A 1 82.93 -9.19 -2.41
C MET A 1 82.69 -9.89 -3.74
N LYS A 2 81.78 -10.88 -3.75
CA LYS A 2 81.53 -11.75 -4.91
C LYS A 2 80.83 -10.97 -6.04
N PRO A 3 81.03 -11.34 -7.32
CA PRO A 3 80.46 -10.65 -8.49
C PRO A 3 78.92 -10.56 -8.49
N ALA A 4 78.23 -11.39 -7.70
CA ALA A 4 76.78 -11.32 -7.50
C ALA A 4 76.30 -10.02 -6.80
N ASN A 5 77.10 -9.39 -5.95
CA ASN A 5 76.68 -8.20 -5.20
C ASN A 5 76.84 -6.89 -5.99
N LEU A 6 77.72 -6.87 -7.00
CA LEU A 6 77.88 -5.69 -7.86
C LEU A 6 76.72 -5.57 -8.86
N VAL A 7 76.25 -6.70 -9.40
CA VAL A 7 75.06 -6.75 -10.27
C VAL A 7 73.82 -6.33 -9.51
N LEU A 8 73.61 -6.82 -8.28
CA LEU A 8 72.43 -6.47 -7.48
C LEU A 8 72.40 -4.97 -7.11
N THR A 9 73.55 -4.36 -6.85
CA THR A 9 73.64 -2.93 -6.47
C THR A 9 73.46 -2.02 -7.69
N ILE A 10 74.00 -2.40 -8.86
CA ILE A 10 73.79 -1.66 -10.12
C ILE A 10 72.34 -1.79 -10.60
N THR A 11 71.70 -2.96 -10.44
CA THR A 11 70.28 -3.13 -10.77
C THR A 11 69.37 -2.34 -9.82
N MET A 12 69.67 -2.27 -8.52
CA MET A 12 68.88 -1.45 -7.59
C MET A 12 69.01 0.06 -7.85
N VAL A 13 70.22 0.57 -8.14
CA VAL A 13 70.41 2.02 -8.40
C VAL A 13 69.80 2.44 -9.74
N SER A 14 69.86 1.58 -10.76
CA SER A 14 69.20 1.81 -12.06
C SER A 14 67.67 1.73 -11.96
N CYS A 15 67.12 0.84 -11.14
CA CYS A 15 65.68 0.79 -10.88
C CYS A 15 65.21 2.00 -10.05
N LEU A 16 65.99 2.48 -9.07
CA LEU A 16 65.60 3.64 -8.27
C LEU A 16 65.66 4.96 -9.07
N THR A 17 66.63 5.10 -9.97
CA THR A 17 66.71 6.28 -10.87
C THR A 17 65.62 6.28 -11.94
N LEU A 18 65.19 5.12 -12.43
CA LEU A 18 64.01 5.00 -13.32
C LEU A 18 62.70 5.32 -12.59
N VAL A 19 62.55 4.94 -11.31
CA VAL A 19 61.33 5.21 -10.54
C VAL A 19 61.23 6.69 -10.11
N VAL A 20 62.35 7.34 -9.76
CA VAL A 20 62.35 8.75 -9.31
C VAL A 20 62.32 9.74 -10.48
N THR A 21 62.84 9.41 -11.67
CA THR A 21 62.74 10.27 -12.85
C THR A 21 61.45 10.08 -13.66
N ALA A 22 60.73 8.97 -13.45
CA ALA A 22 59.41 8.74 -14.04
C ALA A 22 58.26 9.39 -13.23
N GLN A 23 58.51 9.82 -11.99
CA GLN A 23 57.56 10.63 -11.23
C GLN A 23 57.69 12.11 -11.63
N ARG A 24 57.14 12.44 -12.80
CA ARG A 24 56.61 13.81 -12.96
C ARG A 24 55.56 14.01 -11.86
N PRO A 25 55.47 15.19 -11.22
CA PRO A 25 54.27 15.54 -10.48
C PRO A 25 53.11 15.22 -11.42
N GLN A 26 52.12 14.45 -10.97
CA GLN A 26 50.86 14.40 -11.69
C GLN A 26 50.47 15.88 -11.84
N GLN A 27 50.61 16.42 -13.05
CA GLN A 27 49.69 17.46 -13.47
C GLN A 27 48.35 16.86 -13.11
N GLU A 28 47.60 17.54 -12.23
CA GLU A 28 46.20 17.27 -12.04
C GLU A 28 45.66 17.09 -13.45
N GLN A 29 45.40 15.84 -13.83
CA GLN A 29 44.55 15.61 -14.97
C GLN A 29 43.29 16.36 -14.52
N PRO A 30 42.84 17.38 -15.27
CA PRO A 30 41.50 17.89 -15.02
C PRO A 30 40.66 16.63 -14.94
N GLN A 31 39.98 16.42 -13.80
CA GLN A 31 39.06 15.31 -13.66
C GLN A 31 38.34 15.24 -15.01
N PRO A 32 38.38 14.10 -15.73
CA PRO A 32 37.69 14.01 -17.01
C PRO A 32 36.33 14.55 -16.69
N SER A 33 36.00 15.73 -17.26
CA SER A 33 34.83 16.49 -16.86
C SER A 33 33.73 15.45 -16.87
N GLN A 34 33.17 15.11 -15.70
CA GLN A 34 32.17 14.04 -15.63
C GLN A 34 31.25 14.35 -16.79
N PRO A 35 31.17 13.46 -17.82
CA PRO A 35 30.58 13.84 -19.09
C PRO A 35 29.26 14.47 -18.73
N GLN A 36 29.16 15.79 -18.95
CA GLN A 36 28.20 16.63 -18.24
C GLN A 36 26.87 15.96 -18.49
N MET A 37 26.38 15.27 -17.45
CA MET A 37 25.45 14.18 -17.66
C MET A 37 24.22 14.89 -18.14
N ASN A 38 23.95 14.76 -19.45
CA ASN A 38 22.99 15.63 -20.11
C ASN A 38 21.71 15.50 -19.30
N GLN A 39 21.35 16.58 -18.60
CA GLN A 39 20.34 16.54 -17.56
C GLN A 39 19.01 16.14 -18.18
N ASP A 40 18.75 16.62 -19.40
CA ASP A 40 17.62 16.22 -20.24
C ASP A 40 17.67 14.73 -20.62
N ARG A 41 18.87 14.17 -20.84
CA ARG A 41 19.05 12.75 -21.19
C ARG A 41 18.93 11.85 -19.97
N LEU A 42 19.33 12.33 -18.79
CA LEU A 42 19.13 11.67 -17.51
C LEU A 42 17.65 11.73 -17.10
N GLU A 43 17.01 12.89 -17.25
CA GLU A 43 15.59 13.11 -17.02
C GLU A 43 14.73 12.38 -18.05
N ALA A 44 15.19 12.18 -19.29
CA ALA A 44 14.50 11.33 -20.27
C ALA A 44 14.72 9.84 -20.00
N ALA A 45 15.95 9.42 -19.66
CA ALA A 45 16.28 8.02 -19.38
C ALA A 45 15.68 7.55 -18.05
N HIS A 46 15.64 8.42 -17.04
CA HIS A 46 14.95 8.17 -15.79
C HIS A 46 13.52 8.70 -15.76
N GLY A 47 13.08 9.45 -16.77
CA GLY A 47 11.72 9.99 -16.84
C GLY A 47 10.68 8.88 -16.84
N GLN A 48 10.99 7.71 -17.41
CA GLN A 48 10.14 6.52 -17.33
C GLN A 48 10.35 5.68 -16.06
N LEU A 49 11.50 5.81 -15.38
CA LEU A 49 11.81 5.13 -14.11
C LEU A 49 11.28 5.90 -12.88
N TYR A 50 11.17 7.23 -12.99
CA TYR A 50 10.60 8.17 -12.02
C TYR A 50 9.23 8.70 -12.43
N SER A 51 8.77 8.51 -13.69
CA SER A 51 7.34 8.48 -13.94
C SER A 51 6.82 7.20 -13.30
N SER A 52 6.61 7.24 -11.99
CA SER A 52 5.40 6.64 -11.46
C SER A 52 4.31 6.96 -12.45
N GLN A 53 3.63 5.94 -12.99
CA GLN A 53 2.37 6.20 -13.68
C GLN A 53 1.58 7.17 -12.80
N ASP A 54 1.23 8.32 -13.36
CA ASP A 54 0.46 9.32 -12.64
C ASP A 54 -0.87 8.66 -12.26
N LYS A 55 -0.96 8.20 -11.02
CA LYS A 55 -2.09 7.40 -10.53
C LYS A 55 -3.40 8.16 -10.72
N ALA A 56 -3.34 9.48 -10.57
CA ALA A 56 -4.47 10.35 -10.74
C ALA A 56 -4.95 10.35 -12.20
N LYS A 57 -4.03 10.45 -13.16
CA LYS A 57 -4.35 10.32 -14.61
C LYS A 57 -4.81 8.92 -14.98
N GLU A 58 -4.19 7.87 -14.45
CA GLU A 58 -4.60 6.49 -14.76
C GLU A 58 -6.00 6.19 -14.21
N ALA A 59 -6.31 6.64 -12.98
CA ALA A 59 -7.65 6.56 -12.41
C ALA A 59 -8.66 7.35 -13.26
N SER A 60 -8.32 8.56 -13.71
CA SER A 60 -9.15 9.35 -14.64
C SER A 60 -9.40 8.61 -15.95
N ARG A 61 -8.35 8.08 -16.58
CA ARG A 61 -8.40 7.35 -17.85
C ARG A 61 -9.27 6.10 -17.75
N LEU A 62 -9.04 5.28 -16.72
CA LEU A 62 -9.86 4.10 -16.43
C LEU A 62 -11.32 4.51 -16.24
N THR A 63 -11.57 5.52 -15.42
CA THR A 63 -12.92 5.99 -15.13
C THR A 63 -13.65 6.47 -16.39
N GLN A 64 -12.99 7.26 -17.25
CA GLN A 64 -13.58 7.69 -18.53
C GLN A 64 -13.92 6.52 -19.45
N ALA A 65 -13.09 5.47 -19.46
CA ALA A 65 -13.32 4.31 -20.30
C ALA A 65 -14.52 3.45 -19.85
N VAL A 66 -14.82 3.43 -18.55
CA VAL A 66 -15.82 2.52 -17.97
C VAL A 66 -17.12 3.21 -17.56
N ALA A 67 -17.08 4.50 -17.21
CA ALA A 67 -18.26 5.24 -16.77
C ALA A 67 -19.48 5.15 -17.72
N PRO A 68 -19.33 5.19 -19.06
CA PRO A 68 -20.47 5.04 -19.97
C PRO A 68 -21.17 3.68 -19.90
N ALA A 69 -20.48 2.64 -19.42
CA ALA A 69 -21.01 1.28 -19.27
C ALA A 69 -21.54 0.99 -17.87
N LEU A 70 -21.40 1.91 -16.92
CA LEU A 70 -21.90 1.78 -15.55
C LEU A 70 -23.33 2.36 -15.45
N PRO A 71 -24.18 1.87 -14.52
CA PRO A 71 -25.51 2.42 -14.32
C PRO A 71 -25.42 3.91 -13.93
N GLY A 72 -26.04 4.80 -14.72
CA GLY A 72 -26.00 6.24 -14.48
C GLY A 72 -27.02 6.72 -13.45
N THR A 73 -26.72 7.83 -12.78
CA THR A 73 -27.70 8.70 -12.12
C THR A 73 -27.59 10.12 -12.66
N GLY A 74 -28.72 10.84 -12.70
CA GLY A 74 -28.96 12.08 -13.46
C GLY A 74 -28.27 13.37 -12.96
N SER A 75 -28.98 14.51 -13.02
CA SER A 75 -28.32 15.79 -13.35
C SER A 75 -27.38 16.46 -12.34
N SER A 76 -26.28 17.02 -12.86
CA SER A 76 -25.02 17.47 -12.22
C SER A 76 -24.97 18.92 -11.70
N TYR A 77 -26.11 19.61 -11.57
CA TYR A 77 -26.09 21.04 -11.20
C TYR A 77 -26.89 21.40 -9.94
N ALA A 78 -27.45 20.42 -9.24
CA ALA A 78 -28.15 20.70 -7.99
C ALA A 78 -27.13 20.93 -6.85
N PRO A 79 -27.27 22.00 -6.04
CA PRO A 79 -26.46 22.19 -4.84
C PRO A 79 -26.56 20.95 -3.94
N ILE A 80 -25.41 20.35 -3.62
CA ILE A 80 -25.33 19.22 -2.70
C ILE A 80 -25.24 19.78 -1.27
N ALA A 81 -26.22 19.42 -0.43
CA ALA A 81 -26.21 19.74 0.99
C ALA A 81 -24.90 19.27 1.65
N ARG A 82 -24.33 20.06 2.56
CA ARG A 82 -23.11 19.71 3.27
C ARG A 82 -23.44 18.81 4.46
N LYS A 83 -22.85 17.62 4.55
CA LYS A 83 -23.05 16.71 5.70
C LYS A 83 -22.01 16.90 6.79
N ASN A 84 -20.75 17.16 6.42
CA ASN A 84 -19.65 17.34 7.36
C ASN A 84 -18.56 18.24 6.78
N PHE A 85 -17.48 18.45 7.54
CA PHE A 85 -16.38 19.34 7.14
C PHE A 85 -15.66 18.88 5.85
N VAL A 86 -15.68 17.60 5.49
CA VAL A 86 -15.11 17.13 4.21
C VAL A 86 -15.84 17.79 3.05
N ASP A 87 -17.17 17.83 3.11
CA ASP A 87 -17.99 18.46 2.08
C ASP A 87 -17.73 19.97 2.01
N GLU A 88 -17.57 20.62 3.17
CA GLU A 88 -17.26 22.06 3.22
C GLU A 88 -15.97 22.40 2.45
N PHE A 89 -14.91 21.60 2.64
CA PHE A 89 -13.63 21.85 1.97
C PHE A 89 -13.65 21.43 0.50
N ILE A 90 -14.22 20.28 0.16
CA ILE A 90 -14.25 19.76 -1.22
C ILE A 90 -15.10 20.65 -2.11
N PHE A 91 -16.37 20.78 -1.78
CA PHE A 91 -17.30 21.51 -2.61
C PHE A 91 -17.15 23.02 -2.45
N GLY A 92 -16.74 23.52 -1.28
CA GLY A 92 -16.38 24.93 -1.13
C GLY A 92 -15.20 25.32 -2.02
N LYS A 93 -14.24 24.40 -2.25
CA LYS A 93 -13.17 24.62 -3.23
C LYS A 93 -13.71 24.60 -4.67
N MET A 94 -14.58 23.66 -5.01
CA MET A 94 -15.23 23.60 -6.34
C MET A 94 -16.01 24.87 -6.65
N GLU A 95 -16.80 25.38 -5.70
CA GLU A 95 -17.61 26.60 -5.87
C GLU A 95 -16.74 27.84 -6.07
N ARG A 96 -15.67 28.00 -5.27
CA ARG A 96 -14.72 29.11 -5.46
C ARG A 96 -14.07 29.11 -6.83
N ASP A 97 -13.72 27.91 -7.31
CA ASP A 97 -12.96 27.73 -8.55
C ASP A 97 -13.89 27.47 -9.77
N ASN A 98 -15.22 27.53 -9.59
CA ASN A 98 -16.26 27.26 -10.58
C ASN A 98 -16.11 25.89 -11.29
N ILE A 99 -15.78 24.85 -10.52
CA ILE A 99 -15.60 23.49 -11.02
C ILE A 99 -16.92 22.70 -10.89
N PRO A 100 -17.45 22.12 -11.97
CA PRO A 100 -18.60 21.24 -11.90
C PRO A 100 -18.24 19.91 -11.23
N HIS A 101 -19.23 19.25 -10.62
CA HIS A 101 -19.07 17.95 -9.99
C HIS A 101 -20.12 16.96 -10.49
N ALA A 102 -19.84 15.66 -10.33
CA ALA A 102 -20.81 14.60 -10.54
C ALA A 102 -22.04 14.77 -9.63
N PRO A 103 -23.21 14.21 -9.99
CA PRO A 103 -24.32 14.05 -9.06
C PRO A 103 -23.93 13.12 -7.90
N LEU A 104 -24.80 13.01 -6.89
CA LEU A 104 -24.70 11.92 -5.93
C LEU A 104 -24.99 10.57 -6.61
N ALA A 105 -24.20 9.56 -6.26
CA ALA A 105 -24.41 8.18 -6.64
C ALA A 105 -25.81 7.69 -6.23
N GLY A 106 -26.42 6.85 -7.06
CA GLY A 106 -27.64 6.14 -6.71
C GLY A 106 -27.43 5.19 -5.54
N ASP A 107 -28.51 4.72 -4.92
CA ASP A 107 -28.41 3.86 -3.74
C ASP A 107 -27.71 2.52 -4.01
N ALA A 108 -27.90 1.94 -5.20
CA ALA A 108 -27.20 0.70 -5.56
C ALA A 108 -25.69 0.90 -5.76
N GLU A 109 -25.30 1.98 -6.45
CA GLU A 109 -23.90 2.38 -6.64
C GLU A 109 -23.24 2.64 -5.28
N PHE A 110 -23.89 3.43 -4.42
CA PHE A 110 -23.42 3.69 -3.05
C PHE A 110 -23.30 2.42 -2.21
N LEU A 111 -24.33 1.57 -2.20
CA LEU A 111 -24.36 0.33 -1.42
C LEU A 111 -23.19 -0.57 -1.77
N ARG A 112 -22.99 -0.83 -3.07
CA ARG A 112 -21.89 -1.66 -3.58
C ARG A 112 -20.54 -1.08 -3.16
N ARG A 113 -20.33 0.22 -3.37
CA ARG A 113 -19.09 0.93 -3.02
C ARG A 113 -18.80 0.84 -1.53
N ALA A 114 -19.79 1.11 -0.69
CA ALA A 114 -19.65 1.11 0.77
C ALA A 114 -19.27 -0.28 1.29
N TYR A 115 -19.89 -1.35 0.78
CA TYR A 115 -19.52 -2.72 1.12
C TYR A 115 -18.09 -3.06 0.66
N LEU A 116 -17.73 -2.77 -0.59
CA LEU A 116 -16.40 -3.05 -1.12
C LEU A 116 -15.29 -2.29 -0.37
N ASP A 117 -15.48 -1.01 -0.07
CA ASP A 117 -14.50 -0.22 0.65
C ASP A 117 -14.37 -0.63 2.12
N ALA A 118 -15.49 -0.92 2.79
CA ALA A 118 -15.48 -1.32 4.20
C ALA A 118 -15.01 -2.76 4.41
N THR A 119 -15.51 -3.71 3.62
CA THR A 119 -15.34 -5.16 3.88
C THR A 119 -14.66 -5.92 2.73
N GLY A 120 -14.49 -5.30 1.56
CA GLY A 120 -13.97 -5.98 0.37
C GLY A 120 -14.86 -7.13 -0.13
N LEU A 121 -16.14 -7.13 0.25
CA LEU A 121 -17.17 -8.10 -0.14
C LEU A 121 -18.37 -7.36 -0.75
N LEU A 122 -19.31 -8.12 -1.31
CA LEU A 122 -20.61 -7.61 -1.77
C LEU A 122 -21.67 -7.78 -0.67
N PRO A 123 -22.75 -6.97 -0.68
CA PRO A 123 -23.94 -7.26 0.11
C PRO A 123 -24.61 -8.56 -0.36
N ALA A 124 -25.27 -9.27 0.54
CA ALA A 124 -26.16 -10.37 0.19
C ALA A 124 -27.41 -9.85 -0.54
N PRO A 125 -28.07 -10.67 -1.40
CA PRO A 125 -29.26 -10.23 -2.15
C PRO A 125 -30.38 -9.63 -1.29
N ASP A 126 -30.65 -10.20 -0.12
CA ASP A 126 -31.68 -9.68 0.78
C ASP A 126 -31.30 -8.36 1.45
N GLU A 127 -30.00 -8.14 1.71
CA GLU A 127 -29.50 -6.85 2.17
C GLU A 127 -29.65 -5.78 1.08
N VAL A 128 -29.42 -6.14 -0.19
CA VAL A 128 -29.66 -5.24 -1.34
C VAL A 128 -31.13 -4.87 -1.42
N ARG A 129 -32.04 -5.85 -1.40
CA ARG A 129 -33.49 -5.58 -1.45
C ARG A 129 -33.93 -4.68 -0.30
N SER A 130 -33.47 -4.99 0.92
CA SER A 130 -33.78 -4.22 2.12
C SER A 130 -33.31 -2.78 1.98
N PHE A 131 -32.05 -2.56 1.60
CA PHE A 131 -31.47 -1.22 1.49
C PHE A 131 -32.10 -0.38 0.37
N LEU A 132 -32.37 -1.00 -0.79
CA LEU A 132 -33.01 -0.31 -1.92
C LEU A 132 -34.49 -0.01 -1.66
N GLY A 133 -35.17 -0.83 -0.84
CA GLY A 133 -36.56 -0.60 -0.41
C GLY A 133 -36.70 0.34 0.79
N ASP A 134 -35.62 0.61 1.52
CA ASP A 134 -35.64 1.51 2.68
C ASP A 134 -35.76 2.99 2.23
N SER A 135 -36.66 3.72 2.88
CA SER A 135 -36.93 5.14 2.63
C SER A 135 -36.38 6.05 3.73
N ASP A 136 -35.71 5.51 4.75
CA ASP A 136 -35.08 6.30 5.80
C ASP A 136 -34.00 7.23 5.20
N PRO A 137 -34.09 8.55 5.40
CA PRO A 137 -33.11 9.50 4.87
C PRO A 137 -31.68 9.29 5.42
N ASN A 138 -31.54 8.56 6.53
CA ASN A 138 -30.26 8.24 7.17
C ASN A 138 -29.77 6.80 6.88
N LYS A 139 -30.42 6.04 6.00
CA LYS A 139 -30.06 4.64 5.72
C LYS A 139 -28.60 4.44 5.33
N ARG A 140 -28.01 5.40 4.60
CA ARG A 140 -26.60 5.39 4.18
C ARG A 140 -25.66 5.46 5.37
N ASP A 141 -25.92 6.37 6.30
CA ASP A 141 -25.11 6.56 7.50
C ASP A 141 -25.24 5.36 8.45
N LYS A 142 -26.45 4.80 8.59
CA LYS A 142 -26.72 3.57 9.35
C LYS A 142 -25.97 2.37 8.77
N LEU A 143 -25.96 2.23 7.45
CA LEU A 143 -25.21 1.18 6.76
C LEU A 143 -23.70 1.30 7.05
N ILE A 144 -23.14 2.51 6.93
CA ILE A 144 -21.71 2.73 7.21
C ILE A 144 -21.39 2.35 8.66
N ASP A 145 -22.27 2.71 9.61
CA ASP A 145 -22.09 2.35 11.02
C ASP A 145 -22.23 0.85 11.28
N SER A 146 -23.04 0.12 10.50
CA SER A 146 -23.17 -1.34 10.65
C SER A 146 -22.02 -2.12 10.02
N LEU A 147 -21.29 -1.55 9.06
CA LEU A 147 -20.16 -2.21 8.40
C LEU A 147 -18.84 -2.06 9.18
N ILE A 148 -18.56 -0.87 9.71
CA ILE A 148 -17.27 -0.55 10.33
C ILE A 148 -17.16 -1.16 11.73
N GLY A 149 -16.07 -1.90 11.97
CA GLY A 149 -15.84 -2.67 13.20
C GLY A 149 -16.35 -4.12 13.14
N THR A 150 -16.96 -4.54 12.02
CA THR A 150 -17.31 -5.96 11.80
C THR A 150 -16.07 -6.82 11.56
N GLU A 151 -16.23 -8.15 11.64
CA GLU A 151 -15.17 -9.10 11.31
C GLU A 151 -14.65 -8.93 9.87
N ALA A 152 -15.57 -8.77 8.91
CA ALA A 152 -15.21 -8.58 7.51
C ALA A 152 -14.51 -7.24 7.25
N PHE A 153 -14.89 -6.19 8.01
CA PHE A 153 -14.15 -4.93 8.02
C PHE A 153 -12.72 -5.14 8.53
N ALA A 154 -12.55 -5.84 9.65
CA ALA A 154 -11.25 -6.11 10.22
C ALA A 154 -10.37 -6.94 9.26
N ASP A 155 -10.92 -7.94 8.57
CA ASP A 155 -10.23 -8.72 7.53
C ASP A 155 -9.70 -7.84 6.39
N GLN A 156 -10.56 -6.98 5.82
CA GLN A 156 -10.21 -6.08 4.71
C GLN A 156 -9.12 -5.08 5.08
N TRP A 157 -9.25 -4.46 6.24
CA TRP A 157 -8.30 -3.43 6.67
C TRP A 157 -7.01 -4.05 7.21
N ALA A 158 -7.05 -5.24 7.82
CA ALA A 158 -5.84 -5.97 8.19
C ALA A 158 -5.03 -6.42 6.97
N TYR A 159 -5.69 -6.78 5.86
CA TYR A 159 -5.01 -7.01 4.59
C TYR A 159 -4.33 -5.75 4.08
N HIS A 160 -5.05 -4.61 4.06
CA HIS A 160 -4.48 -3.34 3.63
C HIS A 160 -3.24 -2.95 4.45
N TYR A 161 -3.34 -3.00 5.78
CA TYR A 161 -2.21 -2.70 6.66
C TYR A 161 -1.10 -3.75 6.57
N GLY A 162 -1.42 -5.03 6.35
CA GLY A 162 -0.43 -6.08 6.12
C GLY A 162 0.42 -5.82 4.87
N GLU A 163 -0.20 -5.35 3.79
CA GLU A 163 0.51 -4.89 2.58
C GLU A 163 1.34 -3.63 2.85
N LEU A 164 0.77 -2.64 3.55
CA LEU A 164 1.43 -1.38 3.89
C LEU A 164 2.68 -1.60 4.76
N PHE A 165 2.56 -2.47 5.76
CA PHE A 165 3.62 -2.84 6.70
C PHE A 165 4.59 -3.89 6.14
N ARG A 166 4.29 -4.50 4.99
CA ARG A 166 5.13 -5.51 4.32
C ARG A 166 5.46 -6.72 5.20
N THR A 167 4.49 -7.15 6.01
CA THR A 167 4.67 -8.28 6.94
C THR A 167 4.00 -9.55 6.41
N ASP A 168 4.76 -10.64 6.35
CA ASP A 168 4.24 -11.97 6.04
C ASP A 168 3.95 -12.83 7.27
N ASP A 169 4.13 -12.28 8.48
CA ASP A 169 3.89 -12.98 9.74
C ASP A 169 2.40 -13.03 10.11
N ALA A 170 1.96 -14.23 10.45
CA ALA A 170 0.57 -14.50 10.79
C ALA A 170 0.11 -13.89 12.11
N SER A 171 0.98 -13.88 13.12
CA SER A 171 0.66 -13.32 14.43
C SER A 171 0.57 -11.81 14.34
N PHE A 172 1.46 -11.16 13.58
CA PHE A 172 1.38 -9.73 13.30
C PHE A 172 0.09 -9.38 12.56
N HIS A 173 -0.31 -10.18 11.56
CA HIS A 173 -1.58 -9.97 10.86
C HIS A 173 -2.79 -10.12 11.80
N LEU A 174 -2.81 -11.14 12.65
CA LEU A 174 -3.89 -11.34 13.64
C LEU A 174 -3.94 -10.18 14.65
N TRP A 175 -2.78 -9.73 15.16
CA TRP A 175 -2.72 -8.53 16.00
C TRP A 175 -3.21 -7.29 15.26
N THR A 176 -2.86 -7.16 13.97
CA THR A 176 -3.31 -6.05 13.12
C THR A 176 -4.83 -6.03 13.01
N LYS A 177 -5.41 -7.20 12.75
CA LYS A 177 -6.85 -7.40 12.70
C LYS A 177 -7.53 -7.04 14.02
N GLU A 178 -6.99 -7.46 15.15
CA GLU A 178 -7.57 -7.15 16.47
C GLU A 178 -7.57 -5.66 16.77
N TRP A 179 -6.44 -4.96 16.58
CA TRP A 179 -6.39 -3.52 16.90
C TRP A 179 -7.31 -2.70 15.97
N ILE A 180 -7.45 -3.12 14.70
CA ILE A 180 -8.41 -2.53 13.77
C ILE A 180 -9.82 -2.78 14.28
N LYS A 181 -10.17 -4.02 14.62
CA LYS A 181 -11.52 -4.40 15.06
C LYS A 181 -11.98 -3.60 16.30
N VAL A 182 -11.09 -3.41 17.27
CA VAL A 182 -11.39 -2.67 18.51
C VAL A 182 -11.13 -1.17 18.41
N ASP A 183 -10.70 -0.67 17.24
CA ASP A 183 -10.34 0.73 16.99
C ASP A 183 -9.32 1.29 17.99
N ARG A 184 -8.25 0.52 18.23
CA ARG A 184 -7.19 0.96 19.14
C ARG A 184 -6.54 2.24 18.58
N PRO A 185 -6.24 3.24 19.44
CA PRO A 185 -5.57 4.47 19.02
C PRO A 185 -4.30 4.22 18.22
N TYR A 186 -4.22 4.76 17.01
CA TYR A 186 -3.12 4.45 16.09
C TYR A 186 -1.74 4.89 16.60
N ASN A 187 -1.69 5.93 17.45
CA ASN A 187 -0.46 6.34 18.13
C ASN A 187 0.03 5.28 19.14
N GLU A 188 -0.87 4.57 19.83
CA GLU A 188 -0.50 3.44 20.68
C GLU A 188 -0.08 2.23 19.86
N VAL A 189 -0.74 1.98 18.73
CA VAL A 189 -0.33 0.96 17.75
C VAL A 189 1.10 1.24 17.28
N PHE A 190 1.41 2.49 16.92
CA PHE A 190 2.78 2.90 16.57
C PHE A 190 3.75 2.73 17.74
N TYR A 191 3.38 3.18 18.95
CA TYR A 191 4.22 3.05 20.14
C TYR A 191 4.58 1.60 20.39
N ASP A 192 3.59 0.72 20.32
CA ASP A 192 3.78 -0.72 20.44
C ASP A 192 4.68 -1.24 19.34
N ILE A 193 4.52 -0.76 18.08
CA ILE A 193 5.36 -1.06 16.89
C ILE A 193 6.83 -0.67 17.08
N VAL A 194 7.13 0.37 17.87
CA VAL A 194 8.53 0.77 18.11
C VAL A 194 9.11 0.27 19.44
N THR A 195 8.28 -0.26 20.34
CA THR A 195 8.70 -0.65 21.70
C THR A 195 8.38 -2.10 22.09
N PRO A 196 8.87 -3.14 21.36
CA PRO A 196 8.67 -4.53 21.74
C PRO A 196 8.93 -4.82 23.21
N VAL A 197 7.94 -5.47 23.83
CA VAL A 197 8.08 -6.09 25.15
C VAL A 197 8.88 -7.39 25.08
N THR A 198 8.87 -8.04 23.90
CA THR A 198 9.53 -9.32 23.64
C THR A 198 10.72 -9.18 22.69
N LYS A 199 11.78 -9.91 23.01
CA LYS A 199 13.07 -9.92 22.31
C LYS A 199 13.20 -11.05 21.27
N ASN A 200 12.07 -11.55 20.74
CA ASN A 200 12.04 -12.64 19.78
C ASN A 200 11.01 -12.35 18.67
N ALA A 201 11.27 -12.80 17.45
CA ALA A 201 10.43 -12.62 16.25
C ALA A 201 9.05 -13.28 16.31
N LYS A 202 8.67 -13.90 17.44
CA LYS A 202 7.33 -14.45 17.69
C LYS A 202 6.57 -13.67 18.75
N GLY A 203 7.21 -12.67 19.34
CA GLY A 203 6.65 -11.88 20.40
C GLY A 203 5.95 -10.65 19.84
N LEU A 204 4.67 -10.56 20.14
CA LEU A 204 3.79 -9.52 19.64
C LEU A 204 4.08 -8.16 20.29
N PRO A 205 3.89 -7.04 19.55
CA PRO A 205 3.52 -6.97 18.14
C PRO A 205 4.70 -6.69 17.19
N THR A 206 5.95 -6.74 17.63
CA THR A 206 6.97 -5.86 17.03
C THR A 206 8.24 -6.44 16.51
N ALA A 207 8.71 -7.50 17.13
CA ALA A 207 9.86 -8.20 16.59
C ALA A 207 9.57 -8.74 15.17
N GLN A 208 8.30 -8.79 14.77
CA GLN A 208 7.80 -9.23 13.47
C GLN A 208 7.75 -8.14 12.40
N TYR A 209 7.58 -6.87 12.79
CA TYR A 209 7.73 -5.76 11.86
C TYR A 209 9.21 -5.56 11.48
N TYR A 210 10.09 -5.86 12.42
CA TYR A 210 11.55 -5.78 12.24
C TYR A 210 12.17 -7.11 11.80
N ASP A 211 11.40 -8.19 11.74
CA ASP A 211 11.90 -9.47 11.29
C ASP A 211 12.32 -9.30 9.83
N PRO A 212 13.59 -9.59 9.50
CA PRO A 212 14.08 -9.44 8.15
C PRO A 212 13.30 -10.36 7.22
N THR A 213 12.34 -9.75 6.52
CA THR A 213 11.57 -10.41 5.46
C THR A 213 12.51 -10.92 4.37
N ALA A 214 12.00 -11.77 3.48
CA ALA A 214 12.78 -12.22 2.32
C ALA A 214 13.50 -11.06 1.60
N TYR A 215 12.86 -9.88 1.55
CA TYR A 215 13.43 -8.64 1.03
C TYR A 215 14.69 -8.20 1.77
N VAL A 216 14.60 -7.98 3.09
CA VAL A 216 15.74 -7.53 3.89
C VAL A 216 16.83 -8.60 3.90
N SER A 217 16.45 -9.88 3.94
CA SER A 217 17.40 -11.00 3.94
C SER A 217 18.17 -11.19 2.63
N ASN A 218 17.56 -10.79 1.50
CA ASN A 218 18.20 -10.87 0.18
C ASN A 218 19.10 -9.66 -0.10
N ARG A 219 18.82 -8.53 0.53
CA ARG A 219 19.59 -7.30 0.34
C ARG A 219 20.73 -7.17 1.34
N CYS A 220 20.49 -7.50 2.62
CA CYS A 220 21.51 -7.49 3.65
C CYS A 220 22.30 -8.81 3.66
N VAL A 221 23.62 -8.73 3.50
CA VAL A 221 24.50 -9.92 3.51
C VAL A 221 24.45 -10.61 4.88
N ILE A 222 24.27 -11.94 4.87
CA ILE A 222 24.37 -12.78 6.07
C ILE A 222 25.84 -13.10 6.35
N TRP A 223 26.30 -12.92 7.57
CA TRP A 223 27.61 -13.39 8.04
C TRP A 223 27.47 -14.27 9.27
N THR A 224 28.59 -14.82 9.71
CA THR A 224 28.74 -15.63 10.91
C THR A 224 29.82 -15.01 11.81
N ASP A 225 29.55 -14.81 13.09
CA ASP A 225 30.55 -14.35 14.07
C ASP A 225 31.42 -15.49 14.63
N ALA A 226 32.38 -15.19 15.51
CA ALA A 226 33.26 -16.19 16.15
C ALA A 226 32.51 -17.25 16.96
N ASP A 227 31.32 -16.93 17.46
CA ASP A 227 30.46 -17.82 18.23
C ASP A 227 29.48 -18.61 17.32
N HIS A 228 29.69 -18.54 16.01
CA HIS A 228 28.84 -19.12 14.97
C HIS A 228 27.40 -18.57 14.93
N LEU A 229 27.14 -17.41 15.54
CA LEU A 229 25.86 -16.73 15.40
C LEU A 229 25.81 -16.08 14.01
N LYS A 230 24.69 -16.28 13.32
CA LYS A 230 24.45 -15.61 12.04
C LYS A 230 23.89 -14.22 12.31
N GLY A 231 24.29 -13.24 11.49
CA GLY A 231 23.88 -11.83 11.58
C GLY A 231 23.58 -11.20 10.21
N PHE A 232 22.85 -10.08 10.22
CA PHE A 232 22.59 -9.20 9.06
C PHE A 232 23.30 -7.88 9.21
N ASN A 233 23.61 -7.23 8.07
CA ASN A 233 24.24 -5.91 8.07
C ASN A 233 23.38 -4.98 8.91
N ARG A 234 23.82 -4.69 10.13
CA ARG A 234 22.94 -4.18 11.16
C ARG A 234 22.66 -2.70 10.89
N LEU A 235 23.61 -1.96 10.34
CA LEU A 235 23.35 -0.62 9.81
C LEU A 235 22.37 -0.65 8.64
N ASP A 236 22.56 -1.52 7.64
CA ASP A 236 21.63 -1.59 6.50
C ASP A 236 20.22 -2.00 6.97
N TRP A 237 20.11 -2.96 7.90
CA TRP A 237 18.85 -3.35 8.53
C TRP A 237 18.17 -2.21 9.30
N ILE A 238 18.93 -1.46 10.11
CA ILE A 238 18.42 -0.28 10.80
C ILE A 238 17.99 0.81 9.81
N ASP A 239 18.74 1.00 8.73
CA ASP A 239 18.41 1.96 7.67
C ASP A 239 17.06 1.58 7.02
N GLU A 240 16.84 0.31 6.70
CA GLU A 240 15.56 -0.18 6.13
C GLU A 240 14.38 0.04 7.09
N ILE A 241 14.55 -0.29 8.38
CA ILE A 241 13.53 -0.02 9.41
C ILE A 241 13.20 1.48 9.47
N THR A 242 14.24 2.30 9.42
CA THR A 242 14.12 3.76 9.48
C THR A 242 13.33 4.26 8.27
N SER A 243 13.66 3.78 7.08
CA SER A 243 12.95 4.07 5.84
C SER A 243 11.48 3.68 5.89
N ASP A 244 11.15 2.46 6.35
CA ASP A 244 9.77 1.99 6.46
C ASP A 244 8.95 2.84 7.43
N ILE A 245 9.54 3.25 8.55
CA ILE A 245 8.87 4.14 9.51
C ILE A 245 8.60 5.52 8.88
N GLY A 246 9.55 6.06 8.13
CA GLY A 246 9.34 7.31 7.39
C GLY A 246 8.23 7.17 6.35
N ARG A 247 8.25 6.09 5.57
CA ARG A 247 7.27 5.83 4.51
C ARG A 247 5.85 5.72 5.07
N VAL A 248 5.66 4.86 6.06
CA VAL A 248 4.32 4.53 6.58
C VAL A 248 3.79 5.59 7.54
N PHE A 249 4.62 6.06 8.47
CA PHE A 249 4.15 6.91 9.57
C PHE A 249 4.47 8.40 9.39
N LEU A 250 5.30 8.78 8.41
CA LEU A 250 5.54 10.18 8.05
C LEU A 250 5.14 10.50 6.61
N GLY A 251 4.84 9.50 5.79
CA GLY A 251 4.57 9.70 4.36
C GLY A 251 5.81 10.20 3.61
N LEU A 252 7.01 9.80 4.05
CA LEU A 252 8.29 10.23 3.49
C LEU A 252 9.08 9.04 2.94
N THR A 253 9.37 9.03 1.65
CA THR A 253 10.34 8.10 1.06
C THR A 253 11.75 8.48 1.50
N MET A 254 12.33 7.77 2.48
CA MET A 254 13.65 8.10 3.03
C MET A 254 14.82 7.28 2.46
N ASP A 255 14.55 6.35 1.53
CA ASP A 255 15.55 5.41 1.00
C ASP A 255 16.74 6.09 0.33
N CYS A 256 16.52 7.11 -0.51
CA CYS A 256 17.60 7.81 -1.21
C CYS A 256 18.61 8.44 -0.23
N PHE A 257 18.11 8.97 0.89
CA PHE A 257 18.90 9.71 1.88
C PHE A 257 19.70 8.80 2.80
N SER A 258 19.39 7.51 2.83
CA SER A 258 20.23 6.51 3.47
C SER A 258 21.58 6.34 2.75
N CYS A 259 21.64 6.72 1.47
CA CYS A 259 22.81 6.59 0.60
C CYS A 259 23.58 7.91 0.42
N HIS A 260 22.93 9.06 0.23
CA HIS A 260 23.62 10.34 0.00
C HIS A 260 22.82 11.54 0.56
N ASN A 261 23.42 12.74 0.56
CA ASN A 261 22.71 13.96 0.92
C ASN A 261 21.61 14.27 -0.10
N GLY A 262 20.53 14.94 0.29
CA GLY A 262 19.46 15.29 -0.64
C GLY A 262 19.90 16.24 -1.76
N ALA A 263 20.82 17.16 -1.46
CA ALA A 263 21.32 18.15 -2.41
C ALA A 263 22.07 17.47 -3.58
N GLY A 264 21.71 17.86 -4.80
CA GLY A 264 22.18 17.28 -6.06
C GLY A 264 21.40 16.04 -6.51
N HIS A 265 20.39 15.58 -5.76
CA HIS A 265 19.65 14.35 -6.06
C HIS A 265 18.13 14.49 -5.94
N ALA A 266 17.63 15.09 -4.85
CA ALA A 266 16.20 15.24 -4.60
C ALA A 266 15.66 16.60 -5.08
N ASP A 267 16.50 17.50 -5.61
CA ASP A 267 16.12 18.87 -5.96
C ASP A 267 15.01 18.97 -7.02
N SER A 268 14.86 17.94 -7.86
CA SER A 268 13.82 17.87 -8.90
C SER A 268 12.56 17.12 -8.45
N VAL A 269 12.57 16.47 -7.29
CA VAL A 269 11.46 15.60 -6.85
C VAL A 269 10.89 15.95 -5.46
N ASN A 270 11.67 16.55 -4.55
CA ASN A 270 11.23 16.88 -3.19
C ASN A 270 12.13 17.95 -2.52
N LEU A 271 11.62 19.16 -2.31
CA LEU A 271 12.29 20.32 -1.70
C LEU A 271 12.65 20.14 -0.22
N PHE A 272 11.80 19.48 0.56
CA PHE A 272 12.10 19.17 1.95
C PHE A 272 13.33 18.27 2.01
N LEU A 273 13.27 17.16 1.28
CA LEU A 273 14.30 16.13 1.27
C LEU A 273 15.59 16.61 0.60
N ALA A 274 15.52 17.44 -0.45
CA ALA A 274 16.69 18.09 -1.07
C ALA A 274 17.54 18.87 -0.06
N SER A 275 16.89 19.43 0.98
CA SER A 275 17.61 20.16 2.03
C SER A 275 18.14 19.30 3.17
N ARG A 276 17.84 17.99 3.19
CA ARG A 276 18.29 17.09 4.25
C ARG A 276 19.68 16.56 3.96
N LYS A 277 20.45 16.35 5.02
CA LYS A 277 21.74 15.67 4.97
C LYS A 277 21.56 14.20 5.30
N ARG A 278 22.46 13.36 4.79
CA ARG A 278 22.57 11.95 5.16
C ARG A 278 22.76 11.77 6.67
N THR A 279 23.39 12.74 7.33
CA THR A 279 23.54 12.78 8.80
C THR A 279 22.21 12.86 9.52
N ASP A 280 21.20 13.54 8.95
CA ASP A 280 19.88 13.66 9.57
C ASP A 280 19.17 12.30 9.53
N PHE A 281 19.34 11.54 8.45
CA PHE A 281 18.88 10.15 8.34
C PHE A 281 19.56 9.27 9.40
N TRP A 282 20.89 9.36 9.55
CA TRP A 282 21.62 8.58 10.56
C TRP A 282 21.21 8.92 11.99
N GLN A 283 20.89 10.18 12.29
CA GLN A 283 20.35 10.57 13.59
C GLN A 283 18.95 10.00 13.84
N GLN A 284 18.09 9.96 12.81
CA GLN A 284 16.80 9.27 12.90
C GLN A 284 17.00 7.76 13.09
N ALA A 285 17.95 7.16 12.37
CA ALA A 285 18.26 5.74 12.45
C ALA A 285 18.83 5.35 13.83
N ALA A 286 19.52 6.29 14.49
CA ALA A 286 20.11 6.08 15.80
C ALA A 286 19.08 5.80 16.91
N PHE A 287 17.79 6.08 16.73
CA PHE A 287 16.74 5.59 17.65
C PHE A 287 16.70 4.06 17.75
N PHE A 288 17.11 3.36 16.69
CA PHE A 288 17.25 1.89 16.64
C PHE A 288 18.70 1.44 16.85
N GLY A 289 19.63 2.35 17.11
CA GLY A 289 21.07 2.09 17.16
C GLY A 289 21.50 1.06 18.21
N LYS A 290 20.67 0.76 19.21
CA LYS A 290 20.95 -0.29 20.20
C LYS A 290 20.46 -1.67 19.79
N MET A 291 19.63 -1.78 18.75
CA MET A 291 19.06 -3.05 18.31
C MET A 291 20.08 -3.90 17.58
N ARG A 292 20.02 -5.22 17.84
CA ARG A 292 20.82 -6.24 17.15
C ARG A 292 19.96 -7.46 16.83
N PRO A 293 19.86 -7.90 15.56
CA PRO A 293 19.25 -9.17 15.19
C PRO A 293 20.24 -10.33 15.40
N ILE A 294 19.78 -11.45 15.93
CA ILE A 294 20.58 -12.63 16.24
C ILE A 294 19.87 -13.88 15.68
N GLY A 295 20.56 -14.65 14.83
CA GLY A 295 20.11 -15.97 14.36
C GLY A 295 20.76 -17.11 15.13
N THR A 296 20.03 -18.21 15.39
CA THR A 296 20.50 -19.33 16.24
C THR A 296 21.21 -20.43 15.46
N SER A 297 22.53 -20.65 15.60
CA SER A 297 23.32 -21.62 14.83
C SER A 297 22.79 -23.07 14.72
N THR A 298 22.08 -23.41 13.64
CA THR A 298 22.03 -24.79 13.14
C THR A 298 22.34 -24.81 11.64
N ASP A 299 22.81 -25.95 11.15
CA ASP A 299 23.66 -26.16 9.96
C ASP A 299 23.02 -25.78 8.60
N SER A 300 21.85 -25.14 8.62
CA SER A 300 21.14 -24.64 7.42
C SER A 300 21.36 -23.14 7.25
N ALA A 301 22.26 -22.73 6.36
CA ALA A 301 22.49 -21.32 6.00
C ALA A 301 21.27 -20.74 5.25
N GLY A 302 20.47 -19.92 5.95
CA GLY A 302 19.37 -19.14 5.37
C GLY A 302 18.02 -19.31 6.09
N ALA A 303 17.70 -20.52 6.55
CA ALA A 303 16.37 -20.90 7.03
C ALA A 303 15.97 -20.37 8.43
N GLN A 304 16.81 -19.55 9.08
CA GLN A 304 16.65 -19.16 10.49
C GLN A 304 16.24 -17.70 10.69
N PHE A 305 16.68 -16.84 9.78
CA PHE A 305 16.12 -15.50 9.66
C PHE A 305 14.88 -15.49 8.76
N GLN A 306 14.79 -16.47 7.87
CA GLN A 306 13.56 -16.78 7.16
C GLN A 306 12.70 -17.61 8.12
N ASN A 307 11.42 -17.26 8.32
CA ASN A 307 10.43 -17.95 9.18
C ASN A 307 10.33 -17.54 10.66
N GLY A 308 10.67 -16.29 11.03
CA GLY A 308 10.32 -15.77 12.37
C GLY A 308 11.04 -16.42 13.54
N GLN A 309 12.31 -16.81 13.37
CA GLN A 309 13.14 -17.36 14.45
C GLN A 309 14.23 -16.39 14.94
N SER A 310 14.26 -15.16 14.43
CA SER A 310 15.19 -14.12 14.85
C SER A 310 14.98 -13.73 16.32
N LEU A 311 16.08 -13.51 17.05
CA LEU A 311 16.08 -12.84 18.34
C LEU A 311 16.57 -11.41 18.18
N PHE A 312 16.13 -10.52 19.05
CA PHE A 312 16.59 -9.13 19.09
C PHE A 312 16.99 -8.75 20.50
N ASP A 313 18.13 -8.08 20.66
CA ASP A 313 18.45 -7.39 21.90
C ASP A 313 18.71 -5.90 21.70
N ASP A 314 18.91 -5.19 22.80
CA ASP A 314 19.21 -3.75 22.84
C ASP A 314 20.63 -3.50 23.37
N LEU A 315 21.58 -4.39 23.04
CA LEU A 315 22.93 -4.38 23.59
C LEU A 315 23.98 -3.80 22.63
N ALA A 316 23.60 -3.37 21.43
CA ALA A 316 24.54 -2.73 20.51
C ALA A 316 25.01 -1.37 21.06
N PRO A 317 26.26 -0.94 20.77
CA PRO A 317 26.85 0.27 21.35
C PRO A 317 26.22 1.59 20.86
N GLY A 318 25.31 1.53 19.88
CA GLY A 318 24.70 2.68 19.22
C GLY A 318 24.78 2.58 17.70
N TYR A 319 24.37 3.64 17.00
CA TYR A 319 24.49 3.71 15.55
C TYR A 319 25.87 4.26 15.17
N ASN A 320 26.83 3.35 14.99
CA ASN A 320 28.20 3.65 14.57
C ASN A 320 28.39 3.30 13.10
N THR A 321 28.71 4.30 12.28
CA THR A 321 28.81 4.15 10.83
C THR A 321 30.19 3.68 10.35
N GLY A 322 31.20 3.61 11.24
CA GLY A 322 32.57 3.19 10.90
C GLY A 322 32.90 1.74 11.17
N ASP A 323 32.22 1.14 12.14
CA ASP A 323 32.31 -0.27 12.46
C ASP A 323 31.17 -0.61 13.42
N ASP A 324 30.27 -1.50 13.02
CA ASP A 324 29.06 -1.83 13.78
C ASP A 324 28.99 -3.30 14.21
N GLY A 325 29.97 -4.10 13.80
CA GLY A 325 30.15 -5.50 14.16
C GLY A 325 31.63 -5.84 14.35
N ASN A 326 31.95 -7.03 14.83
CA ASN A 326 33.36 -7.47 14.97
C ASN A 326 34.02 -7.85 13.63
N TYR A 327 33.31 -7.73 12.49
CA TYR A 327 33.72 -8.22 11.17
C TYR A 327 33.29 -7.27 10.05
N VAL A 328 34.11 -7.18 9.01
CA VAL A 328 33.82 -6.39 7.80
C VAL A 328 32.63 -7.00 7.08
N THR A 329 31.56 -6.22 6.94
CA THR A 329 30.38 -6.60 6.16
C THR A 329 30.34 -5.72 4.91
N ALA A 330 30.11 -6.32 3.75
CA ALA A 330 29.86 -5.53 2.55
C ALA A 330 28.50 -4.85 2.74
N ALA A 331 28.49 -3.52 2.85
CA ALA A 331 27.26 -2.75 2.73
C ALA A 331 26.67 -2.97 1.33
N GLU A 332 25.36 -2.82 1.18
CA GLU A 332 24.64 -2.95 -0.10
C GLU A 332 25.07 -1.94 -1.18
N ASN A 333 26.30 -2.03 -1.72
CA ASN A 333 26.86 -1.01 -2.63
C ASN A 333 26.57 0.45 -2.20
N ARG A 334 26.31 0.67 -0.91
CA ARG A 334 25.92 1.98 -0.38
C ARG A 334 27.15 2.85 -0.41
N PHE A 335 26.96 4.15 -0.66
CA PHE A 335 28.08 5.08 -0.59
C PHE A 335 28.78 4.96 0.77
N PRO A 336 30.13 5.06 0.80
CA PRO A 336 30.90 4.94 2.01
C PRO A 336 30.32 5.77 3.16
N ARG A 337 30.24 5.15 4.31
CA ARG A 337 29.85 5.79 5.57
C ARG A 337 31.03 6.56 6.16
N ASP A 338 30.76 7.52 7.05
CA ASP A 338 31.77 8.51 7.48
C ASP A 338 32.57 8.13 8.73
N GLY A 339 32.34 6.95 9.30
CA GLY A 339 33.13 6.47 10.42
C GLY A 339 32.61 6.87 11.80
N ARG A 340 31.55 7.68 11.89
CA ARG A 340 31.13 8.34 13.14
C ARG A 340 29.97 7.62 13.82
N THR A 341 29.88 7.83 15.14
CA THR A 341 28.72 7.45 15.94
C THR A 341 27.72 8.59 16.03
N TYR A 342 26.45 8.28 15.81
CA TYR A 342 25.35 9.25 15.82
C TYR A 342 24.46 9.08 17.05
N SER A 343 24.06 10.22 17.63
CA SER A 343 23.05 10.26 18.70
C SER A 343 21.64 10.37 18.09
N PRO A 344 20.61 9.77 18.73
CA PRO A 344 19.24 9.83 18.22
C PRO A 344 18.71 11.27 18.21
N ALA A 345 18.18 11.71 17.07
CA ALA A 345 17.44 12.96 16.94
C ALA A 345 16.35 12.81 15.87
N PHE A 346 15.15 13.33 16.15
CA PHE A 346 14.01 13.20 15.25
C PHE A 346 14.21 14.06 14.00
N LEU A 347 14.03 13.47 12.82
CA LEU A 347 14.31 14.11 11.53
C LEU A 347 13.62 15.47 11.34
N LEU A 348 12.41 15.62 11.89
CA LEU A 348 11.57 16.81 11.63
C LEU A 348 11.81 17.95 12.62
N THR A 349 12.19 17.66 13.86
CA THR A 349 12.31 18.67 14.93
C THR A 349 13.68 18.72 15.60
N GLY A 350 14.53 17.71 15.38
CA GLY A 350 15.78 17.52 16.11
C GLY A 350 15.58 17.04 17.56
N GLU A 351 14.34 16.76 18.00
CA GLU A 351 14.08 16.33 19.37
C GLU A 351 14.81 15.02 19.69
N GLN A 352 15.45 14.98 20.86
CA GLN A 352 16.28 13.87 21.32
C GLN A 352 15.62 13.13 22.49
N PRO A 353 16.02 11.87 22.78
CA PRO A 353 15.64 11.20 24.02
C PRO A 353 16.03 12.01 25.25
N LYS A 354 15.18 11.97 26.29
CA LYS A 354 15.53 12.54 27.60
C LYS A 354 16.71 11.77 28.20
N PRO A 355 17.51 12.38 29.10
CA PRO A 355 18.60 11.67 29.78
C PRO A 355 18.11 10.36 30.44
N GLY A 356 18.72 9.23 30.07
CA GLY A 356 18.36 7.89 30.57
C GLY A 356 17.13 7.25 29.91
N GLU A 357 16.43 7.95 29.00
CA GLU A 357 15.28 7.39 28.27
C GLU A 357 15.75 6.36 27.24
N ASN A 358 15.00 5.27 27.10
CA ASN A 358 15.23 4.33 25.99
C ASN A 358 14.92 5.05 24.66
N PRO A 359 15.85 5.06 23.68
CA PRO A 359 15.64 5.80 22.43
C PRO A 359 14.35 5.40 21.70
N ARG A 360 14.00 4.12 21.63
CA ARG A 360 12.77 3.68 20.96
C ARG A 360 11.49 4.13 21.67
N LYS A 361 11.50 4.16 23.01
CA LYS A 361 10.41 4.76 23.80
C LYS A 361 10.30 6.26 23.56
N ALA A 362 11.43 6.95 23.43
CA ALA A 362 11.44 8.35 23.04
C ALA A 362 10.82 8.54 21.65
N LEU A 363 11.19 7.74 20.66
CA LEU A 363 10.61 7.79 19.32
C LEU A 363 9.09 7.55 19.34
N GLY A 364 8.65 6.55 20.11
CA GLY A 364 7.22 6.24 20.34
C GLY A 364 6.41 7.42 20.88
N ARG A 365 7.04 8.33 21.63
CA ARG A 365 6.45 9.57 22.12
C ARG A 365 6.56 10.72 21.12
N ILE A 366 7.74 10.88 20.51
CA ILE A 366 8.09 12.04 19.68
C ILE A 366 7.33 12.02 18.35
N LEU A 367 7.33 10.89 17.65
CA LEU A 367 6.81 10.81 16.29
C LEU A 367 5.29 11.05 16.22
N PRO A 368 4.44 10.38 17.02
CA PRO A 368 2.99 10.61 16.98
C PRO A 368 2.55 11.99 17.48
N ALA A 369 3.40 12.68 18.26
CA ALA A 369 3.13 14.04 18.72
C ALA A 369 3.22 15.07 17.59
N HIS A 370 3.98 14.77 16.52
CA HIS A 370 4.14 15.65 15.36
C HIS A 370 2.95 15.52 14.40
N ILE A 371 2.44 16.65 13.88
CA ILE A 371 1.26 16.68 13.00
C ILE A 371 1.43 15.83 11.73
N GLN A 372 2.67 15.67 11.24
CA GLN A 372 2.95 14.85 10.06
C GLN A 372 2.54 13.38 10.23
N PHE A 373 2.56 12.84 11.45
CA PHE A 373 2.04 11.49 11.72
C PHE A 373 0.55 11.38 11.36
N ALA A 374 -0.22 12.37 11.78
CA ALA A 374 -1.64 12.44 11.48
C ALA A 374 -1.88 12.66 9.98
N ARG A 375 -1.17 13.60 9.34
CA ARG A 375 -1.28 13.88 7.89
C ARG A 375 -1.02 12.65 7.04
N ALA A 376 0.06 11.92 7.32
CA ALA A 376 0.38 10.69 6.60
C ALA A 376 -0.72 9.63 6.78
N THR A 377 -1.17 9.43 8.02
CA THR A 377 -2.21 8.44 8.33
C THR A 377 -3.52 8.74 7.63
N VAL A 378 -4.03 9.98 7.71
CA VAL A 378 -5.30 10.35 7.08
C VAL A 378 -5.21 10.34 5.57
N ASN A 379 -4.05 10.64 4.99
CA ASN A 379 -3.86 10.60 3.53
C ASN A 379 -3.85 9.17 2.98
N ILE A 380 -3.28 8.20 3.71
CA ILE A 380 -3.36 6.77 3.35
C ILE A 380 -4.81 6.29 3.36
N ILE A 381 -5.57 6.61 4.42
CA ILE A 381 -6.99 6.26 4.52
C ILE A 381 -7.80 6.94 3.41
N TRP A 382 -7.54 8.22 3.17
CA TRP A 382 -8.17 8.98 2.08
C TRP A 382 -7.87 8.33 0.73
N GLN A 383 -6.61 8.04 0.41
CA GLN A 383 -6.23 7.41 -0.84
C GLN A 383 -6.90 6.05 -1.04
N LYS A 384 -6.95 5.21 0.00
CA LYS A 384 -7.64 3.91 -0.07
C LYS A 384 -9.12 4.09 -0.40
N LEU A 385 -9.78 5.05 0.25
CA LEU A 385 -11.22 5.27 0.10
C LEU A 385 -11.56 6.07 -1.15
N MET A 386 -10.77 7.05 -1.57
CA MET A 386 -11.06 8.00 -2.65
C MET A 386 -10.24 7.75 -3.92
N VAL A 387 -9.50 6.63 -3.96
CA VAL A 387 -8.59 6.17 -5.04
C VAL A 387 -7.32 7.02 -5.17
N ILE A 388 -7.42 8.35 -5.08
CA ILE A 388 -6.33 9.30 -5.23
C ILE A 388 -6.13 10.05 -3.91
N GLY A 389 -4.89 10.11 -3.42
CA GLY A 389 -4.52 10.83 -2.20
C GLY A 389 -4.76 12.34 -2.32
N LEU A 390 -4.87 13.02 -1.16
CA LEU A 390 -4.73 14.48 -1.12
C LEU A 390 -3.29 14.87 -1.45
N VAL A 391 -2.33 14.04 -1.04
CA VAL A 391 -0.94 14.03 -1.50
C VAL A 391 -0.71 12.69 -2.21
N GLU A 392 -0.24 12.73 -3.45
CA GLU A 392 0.02 11.54 -4.28
C GLU A 392 1.48 11.56 -4.78
N PRO A 393 2.25 10.46 -4.64
CA PRO A 393 1.90 9.23 -3.91
C PRO A 393 1.78 9.44 -2.40
N TYR A 394 1.13 8.51 -1.68
CA TYR A 394 0.88 8.63 -0.23
C TYR A 394 2.15 8.82 0.62
N ASP A 395 3.28 8.31 0.15
CA ASP A 395 4.60 8.40 0.76
C ASP A 395 5.51 9.46 0.13
N GLY A 396 4.95 10.29 -0.74
CA GLY A 396 5.65 11.34 -1.47
C GLY A 396 5.58 12.72 -0.84
N PHE A 397 5.31 12.87 0.46
CA PHE A 397 5.15 14.20 1.06
C PHE A 397 6.40 15.07 0.88
N ASP A 398 6.20 16.28 0.36
CA ASP A 398 7.18 17.35 0.40
C ASP A 398 6.73 18.39 1.41
N LEU A 399 7.33 18.33 2.59
CA LEU A 399 6.93 19.16 3.73
C LEU A 399 7.08 20.66 3.49
N LYS A 400 7.84 21.09 2.47
CA LYS A 400 7.96 22.50 2.08
C LYS A 400 6.88 22.97 1.11
N ARG A 401 5.99 22.07 0.68
CA ARG A 401 4.92 22.35 -0.30
C ARG A 401 3.52 22.14 0.28
N LEU A 402 3.39 22.06 1.61
CA LEU A 402 2.11 21.78 2.27
C LEU A 402 1.33 23.03 2.68
N ASP A 403 2.01 24.14 2.96
CA ASP A 403 1.38 25.32 3.55
C ASP A 403 1.02 26.37 2.48
N PRO A 404 -0.27 26.58 2.17
CA PRO A 404 -0.69 27.60 1.20
C PRO A 404 -0.36 29.02 1.65
N LYS A 405 -0.14 29.28 2.95
CA LYS A 405 0.27 30.60 3.47
C LYS A 405 1.75 30.88 3.25
N ASN A 406 2.55 29.84 3.03
CA ASN A 406 3.98 29.92 2.78
C ASN A 406 4.33 29.06 1.53
N PRO A 407 3.88 29.48 0.33
CA PRO A 407 4.01 28.67 -0.88
C PRO A 407 5.47 28.44 -1.28
N PRO A 408 5.77 27.31 -1.93
CA PRO A 408 7.12 27.00 -2.38
C PRO A 408 7.57 27.93 -3.52
N PRO A 409 8.89 28.08 -3.75
CA PRO A 409 9.39 28.86 -4.87
C PRO A 409 9.05 28.22 -6.22
N ALA A 410 8.78 29.05 -7.23
CA ALA A 410 8.58 28.57 -8.61
C ALA A 410 9.80 27.73 -9.10
N PRO A 411 9.58 26.68 -9.92
CA PRO A 411 8.33 26.25 -10.54
C PRO A 411 7.45 25.35 -9.66
N TRP A 412 7.82 25.12 -8.39
CA TRP A 412 7.06 24.26 -7.50
C TRP A 412 5.71 24.88 -7.14
N THR A 413 4.70 24.03 -7.03
CA THR A 413 3.36 24.38 -6.57
C THR A 413 3.08 23.70 -5.24
N ILE A 414 2.05 24.19 -4.52
CA ILE A 414 1.48 23.46 -3.39
C ILE A 414 1.16 22.03 -3.81
N GLN A 415 1.60 21.07 -3.01
CA GLN A 415 1.49 19.65 -3.33
C GLN A 415 0.09 19.10 -3.01
N PRO A 416 -0.47 19.30 -1.80
CA PRO A 416 -1.78 18.75 -1.50
C PRO A 416 -2.84 19.36 -2.40
N THR A 417 -3.75 18.54 -2.93
CA THR A 417 -4.83 19.02 -3.79
C THR A 417 -5.85 19.88 -3.01
N ASN A 418 -5.97 19.62 -1.70
CA ASN A 418 -6.73 20.43 -0.74
C ASN A 418 -5.98 20.47 0.61
N PRO A 419 -5.07 21.45 0.82
CA PRO A 419 -4.27 21.55 2.04
C PRO A 419 -5.10 21.75 3.31
N GLU A 420 -6.18 22.53 3.23
CA GLU A 420 -7.05 22.82 4.37
C GLU A 420 -7.80 21.57 4.83
N LEU A 421 -8.28 20.76 3.89
CA LEU A 421 -8.91 19.48 4.21
C LEU A 421 -7.92 18.49 4.84
N LEU A 422 -6.71 18.40 4.30
CA LEU A 422 -5.66 17.54 4.85
C LEU A 422 -5.38 17.91 6.31
N GLU A 423 -5.29 19.20 6.61
CA GLU A 423 -5.06 19.68 7.98
C GLU A 423 -6.27 19.39 8.87
N ALA A 424 -7.49 19.68 8.42
CA ALA A 424 -8.70 19.43 9.19
C ALA A 424 -8.89 17.94 9.53
N LEU A 425 -8.61 17.03 8.58
CA LEU A 425 -8.62 15.59 8.84
C LEU A 425 -7.54 15.19 9.86
N ALA A 426 -6.33 15.74 9.73
CA ALA A 426 -5.22 15.43 10.63
C ALA A 426 -5.48 15.94 12.07
N GLU A 427 -6.07 17.13 12.20
CA GLU A 427 -6.48 17.69 13.49
C GLU A 427 -7.64 16.91 14.12
N ASP A 428 -8.67 16.57 13.33
CA ASP A 428 -9.79 15.73 13.79
C ASP A 428 -9.29 14.37 14.29
N PHE A 429 -8.37 13.74 13.56
CA PHE A 429 -7.76 12.47 13.96
C PHE A 429 -7.01 12.58 15.30
N ARG A 430 -6.18 13.61 15.48
CA ARG A 430 -5.46 13.85 16.74
C ARG A 430 -6.39 14.18 17.91
N GLY A 431 -7.40 15.01 17.64
CA GLY A 431 -8.39 15.43 18.64
C GLY A 431 -9.33 14.32 19.08
N ASN A 432 -9.45 13.25 18.29
CA ASN A 432 -10.36 12.13 18.55
C ASN A 432 -9.61 10.81 18.69
N ASN A 433 -8.59 10.81 19.56
CA ASN A 433 -7.91 9.61 20.04
C ASN A 433 -7.27 8.73 18.94
N PHE A 434 -6.84 9.33 17.83
CA PHE A 434 -6.21 8.61 16.72
C PHE A 434 -7.06 7.41 16.22
N SER A 435 -8.38 7.55 16.24
CA SER A 435 -9.35 6.54 15.79
C SER A 435 -9.35 6.43 14.27
N ILE A 436 -9.03 5.25 13.74
CA ILE A 436 -9.11 5.00 12.29
C ILE A 436 -10.56 4.83 11.85
N HIS A 437 -11.42 4.26 12.70
CA HIS A 437 -12.85 4.13 12.39
C HIS A 437 -13.49 5.49 12.19
N ARG A 438 -13.13 6.48 13.01
CA ARG A 438 -13.65 7.85 12.86
C ARG A 438 -13.26 8.43 11.51
N VAL A 439 -12.00 8.35 11.11
CA VAL A 439 -11.55 8.91 9.82
C VAL A 439 -12.29 8.24 8.66
N ILE A 440 -12.39 6.90 8.68
CA ILE A 440 -13.12 6.12 7.66
C ILE A 440 -14.60 6.54 7.62
N LYS A 441 -15.28 6.60 8.77
CA LYS A 441 -16.68 7.02 8.88
C LYS A 441 -16.88 8.45 8.37
N THR A 442 -16.04 9.39 8.77
CA THR A 442 -16.11 10.79 8.36
C THR A 442 -16.01 10.92 6.84
N ILE A 443 -15.08 10.20 6.20
CA ILE A 443 -14.95 10.19 4.74
C ILE A 443 -16.18 9.53 4.10
N MET A 444 -16.55 8.30 4.50
CA MET A 444 -17.65 7.56 3.87
C MET A 444 -19.02 8.25 4.01
N LYS A 445 -19.25 8.98 5.11
CA LYS A 445 -20.49 9.74 5.35
C LYS A 445 -20.53 11.09 4.62
N SER A 446 -19.40 11.57 4.07
CA SER A 446 -19.37 12.79 3.26
C SER A 446 -20.11 12.60 1.93
N ASN A 447 -20.73 13.65 1.43
CA ASN A 447 -21.28 13.64 0.08
C ASN A 447 -20.18 13.61 -1.00
N ALA A 448 -18.98 14.10 -0.70
CA ALA A 448 -17.80 13.95 -1.58
C ALA A 448 -17.50 12.47 -1.88
N TYR A 449 -17.53 11.59 -0.87
CA TYR A 449 -17.37 10.14 -1.07
C TYR A 449 -18.52 9.53 -1.88
N GLN A 450 -19.72 10.11 -1.77
CA GLN A 450 -20.95 9.60 -2.36
C GLN A 450 -21.24 10.18 -3.74
N LEU A 451 -20.31 10.92 -4.35
CA LEU A 451 -20.42 11.34 -5.76
C LEU A 451 -20.48 10.13 -6.70
N SER A 452 -21.22 10.22 -7.79
CA SER A 452 -21.25 9.18 -8.81
C SER A 452 -19.92 9.13 -9.56
N THR A 453 -19.60 7.98 -10.15
CA THR A 453 -18.57 7.87 -11.18
C THR A 453 -19.02 8.50 -12.50
N GLY A 454 -20.34 8.56 -12.74
CA GLY A 454 -20.93 9.29 -13.85
C GLY A 454 -20.69 10.79 -13.74
N PHE A 455 -20.31 11.43 -14.84
CA PHE A 455 -20.09 12.87 -14.90
C PHE A 455 -20.83 13.43 -16.10
N GLU A 456 -21.67 14.43 -15.91
CA GLU A 456 -22.39 15.05 -17.02
C GLU A 456 -21.55 16.13 -17.69
N GLY A 457 -21.61 16.17 -19.02
CA GLY A 457 -20.80 17.07 -19.82
C GLY A 457 -19.38 16.55 -20.05
N GLU A 458 -18.51 17.44 -20.48
CA GLU A 458 -17.13 17.09 -20.82
C GLU A 458 -16.27 16.98 -19.56
N TRP A 459 -15.76 15.79 -19.29
CA TRP A 459 -14.75 15.58 -18.24
C TRP A 459 -13.42 16.22 -18.64
N LYS A 460 -12.76 16.89 -17.68
CA LYS A 460 -11.42 17.46 -17.86
C LYS A 460 -10.51 16.98 -16.74
N ASP A 461 -9.29 16.56 -17.08
CA ASP A 461 -8.31 16.11 -16.07
C ASP A 461 -7.95 17.21 -15.05
N ALA A 462 -8.16 18.49 -15.39
CA ALA A 462 -8.06 19.59 -14.45
C ALA A 462 -9.01 19.50 -13.24
N TYR A 463 -10.06 18.66 -13.32
CA TYR A 463 -11.02 18.42 -12.23
C TYR A 463 -10.55 17.34 -11.25
N ILE A 464 -9.49 16.59 -11.58
CA ILE A 464 -8.97 15.52 -10.72
C ILE A 464 -8.59 16.02 -9.32
N PRO A 465 -7.84 17.12 -9.15
CA PRO A 465 -7.45 17.62 -7.82
C PRO A 465 -8.64 18.04 -6.94
N TYR A 466 -9.82 18.22 -7.52
CA TYR A 466 -11.03 18.59 -6.79
C TYR A 466 -11.78 17.37 -6.27
N HIS A 467 -11.44 16.16 -6.71
CA HIS A 467 -12.24 14.95 -6.49
C HIS A 467 -13.69 15.18 -6.96
N ALA A 468 -13.85 15.82 -8.12
CA ALA A 468 -15.14 16.24 -8.70
C ALA A 468 -16.08 15.10 -9.10
N ARG A 469 -15.64 13.85 -8.99
CA ARG A 469 -16.44 12.64 -9.15
C ARG A 469 -15.79 11.50 -8.38
N ARG A 470 -16.50 10.39 -8.23
CA ARG A 470 -15.84 9.15 -7.85
C ARG A 470 -14.98 8.64 -9.00
N PHE A 471 -13.75 8.24 -8.69
CA PHE A 471 -12.92 7.48 -9.62
C PHE A 471 -13.19 5.99 -9.43
N ALA A 472 -13.34 5.28 -10.55
CA ALA A 472 -13.39 3.83 -10.55
C ALA A 472 -12.00 3.25 -10.32
N ARG A 473 -11.92 2.15 -9.56
CA ARG A 473 -10.70 1.36 -9.39
C ARG A 473 -10.95 -0.10 -9.71
N ILE A 474 -9.92 -0.76 -10.24
CA ILE A 474 -9.90 -2.23 -10.36
C ILE A 474 -9.84 -2.81 -8.95
N LEU A 475 -10.59 -3.89 -8.72
CA LEU A 475 -10.53 -4.63 -7.47
C LEU A 475 -9.14 -5.23 -7.25
N THR A 476 -8.69 -5.28 -6.01
CA THR A 476 -7.48 -6.03 -5.64
C THR A 476 -7.67 -7.52 -5.91
N GLY A 477 -6.57 -8.28 -6.05
CA GLY A 477 -6.64 -9.73 -6.25
C GLY A 477 -7.52 -10.46 -5.21
N PRO A 478 -7.33 -10.23 -3.90
CA PRO A 478 -8.17 -10.81 -2.85
C PRO A 478 -9.63 -10.37 -2.93
N GLU A 479 -9.93 -9.10 -3.22
CA GLU A 479 -11.31 -8.64 -3.45
C GLU A 479 -11.95 -9.38 -4.62
N ALA A 480 -11.28 -9.44 -5.78
CA ALA A 480 -11.80 -10.11 -6.98
C ALA A 480 -12.09 -11.60 -6.74
N VAL A 481 -11.19 -12.31 -6.05
CA VAL A 481 -11.37 -13.73 -5.70
C VAL A 481 -12.52 -13.93 -4.70
N ASP A 482 -12.61 -13.10 -3.67
CA ASP A 482 -13.62 -13.25 -2.63
C ASP A 482 -15.04 -12.93 -3.14
N ILE A 483 -15.19 -11.83 -3.88
CA ILE A 483 -16.51 -11.48 -4.45
C ILE A 483 -16.94 -12.48 -5.52
N MET A 484 -15.99 -13.08 -6.26
CA MET A 484 -16.26 -14.16 -7.19
C MET A 484 -16.86 -15.36 -6.46
N ALA A 485 -16.21 -15.79 -5.38
CA ALA A 485 -16.67 -16.91 -4.56
C ALA A 485 -18.03 -16.63 -3.89
N GLN A 486 -18.27 -15.37 -3.48
CA GLN A 486 -19.54 -14.94 -2.90
C GLN A 486 -20.68 -14.88 -3.92
N ALA A 487 -20.45 -14.23 -5.07
CA ALA A 487 -21.44 -14.08 -6.13
C ALA A 487 -21.87 -15.44 -6.68
N THR A 488 -20.95 -16.40 -6.74
CA THR A 488 -21.22 -17.76 -7.21
C THR A 488 -21.69 -18.73 -6.13
N ASP A 489 -21.82 -18.29 -4.87
CA ASP A 489 -22.13 -19.15 -3.71
C ASP A 489 -21.25 -20.42 -3.66
N ALA A 490 -19.98 -20.26 -4.04
CA ALA A 490 -18.99 -21.33 -4.15
C ALA A 490 -17.71 -20.92 -3.40
N PRO A 491 -17.78 -20.79 -2.06
CA PRO A 491 -16.64 -20.38 -1.22
C PRO A 491 -15.49 -21.37 -1.31
N PHE A 492 -14.30 -20.90 -1.00
CA PHE A 492 -13.15 -21.79 -0.82
C PHE A 492 -13.28 -22.58 0.49
N SER A 493 -12.47 -23.62 0.65
CA SER A 493 -12.33 -24.33 1.92
C SER A 493 -10.85 -24.51 2.22
N VAL A 494 -10.22 -23.39 2.58
CA VAL A 494 -8.79 -23.35 2.89
C VAL A 494 -8.61 -23.61 4.38
N GLN A 495 -7.96 -24.72 4.74
CA GLN A 495 -7.62 -24.98 6.13
C GLN A 495 -6.56 -23.98 6.60
N HIS A 496 -6.91 -23.19 7.62
CA HIS A 496 -6.03 -22.17 8.19
C HIS A 496 -6.17 -22.17 9.71
N TYR A 497 -5.08 -22.54 10.39
CA TYR A 497 -5.05 -22.71 11.85
C TYR A 497 -6.14 -23.66 12.40
N GLY A 498 -6.40 -24.76 11.69
CA GLY A 498 -7.36 -25.79 12.10
C GLY A 498 -8.81 -25.49 11.72
N GLU A 499 -9.09 -24.33 11.14
CA GLU A 499 -10.44 -23.91 10.73
C GLU A 499 -10.51 -23.71 9.21
N PRO A 500 -11.61 -24.12 8.56
CA PRO A 500 -11.83 -23.81 7.16
C PRO A 500 -12.14 -22.32 6.98
N ARG A 501 -11.49 -21.69 6.00
CA ARG A 501 -11.74 -20.31 5.59
C ARG A 501 -12.37 -20.27 4.20
N ALA A 502 -13.41 -19.44 4.10
CA ALA A 502 -14.22 -19.28 2.90
C ALA A 502 -13.62 -18.28 1.91
N TYR A 503 -12.86 -17.31 2.43
CA TYR A 503 -12.35 -16.16 1.71
C TYR A 503 -10.85 -16.00 1.93
N VAL A 504 -10.16 -15.48 0.91
CA VAL A 504 -8.74 -15.16 0.97
C VAL A 504 -8.48 -14.17 2.08
N LYS A 505 -9.32 -13.13 2.24
CA LYS A 505 -9.07 -12.09 3.25
C LYS A 505 -9.18 -12.56 4.71
N GLN A 506 -9.68 -13.78 4.95
CA GLN A 506 -9.66 -14.42 6.27
C GLN A 506 -8.34 -15.13 6.58
N LEU A 507 -7.43 -15.22 5.61
CA LEU A 507 -6.11 -15.79 5.77
C LEU A 507 -5.12 -14.73 6.24
N THR A 508 -3.99 -15.13 6.80
CA THR A 508 -2.99 -14.15 7.25
C THR A 508 -2.15 -13.55 6.12
N ASN A 509 -2.05 -14.24 4.98
CA ASN A 509 -1.15 -13.89 3.89
C ASN A 509 -1.65 -14.44 2.53
N PRO A 510 -1.50 -13.69 1.42
CA PRO A 510 -1.74 -14.20 0.07
C PRO A 510 -1.08 -15.57 -0.24
N LYS A 511 0.14 -15.82 0.26
CA LYS A 511 0.88 -17.09 0.10
C LYS A 511 0.19 -18.29 0.74
N ASN A 512 -0.73 -18.09 1.68
CA ASN A 512 -1.50 -19.20 2.25
C ASN A 512 -2.33 -19.93 1.17
N MET A 513 -2.67 -19.26 0.07
CA MET A 513 -3.30 -19.89 -1.10
C MET A 513 -2.33 -20.79 -1.90
N LYS A 514 -1.02 -20.54 -1.84
CA LYS A 514 0.01 -21.35 -2.53
C LYS A 514 0.24 -22.71 -1.87
N GLY A 515 0.11 -22.78 -0.54
CA GLY A 515 0.53 -23.92 0.29
C GLY A 515 -0.44 -25.11 0.35
N GLY A 516 -1.62 -25.03 -0.27
CA GLY A 516 -2.60 -26.11 -0.27
C GLY A 516 -2.30 -27.21 -1.30
N ASN A 517 -2.57 -28.47 -0.94
CA ASN A 517 -2.65 -29.59 -1.90
C ASN A 517 -3.95 -29.54 -2.76
N VAL A 518 -4.75 -28.50 -2.62
CA VAL A 518 -6.01 -28.30 -3.35
C VAL A 518 -5.72 -27.47 -4.60
N ALA A 519 -5.98 -28.03 -5.78
CA ALA A 519 -5.74 -27.36 -7.06
C ALA A 519 -6.41 -25.98 -7.16
N ASP A 520 -7.62 -25.86 -6.61
CA ASP A 520 -8.40 -24.61 -6.57
C ASP A 520 -7.67 -23.46 -5.84
N ASN A 521 -6.88 -23.77 -4.80
CA ASN A 521 -6.12 -22.75 -4.08
C ASN A 521 -4.96 -22.20 -4.93
N LYS A 522 -4.30 -23.08 -5.71
CA LYS A 522 -3.23 -22.69 -6.64
C LYS A 522 -3.75 -21.86 -7.80
N ASP A 523 -4.93 -22.21 -8.31
CA ASP A 523 -5.62 -21.44 -9.36
C ASP A 523 -5.98 -20.03 -8.85
N ALA A 524 -6.52 -19.93 -7.63
CA ALA A 524 -6.81 -18.64 -6.99
C ALA A 524 -5.54 -17.82 -6.70
N TYR A 525 -4.44 -18.46 -6.31
CA TYR A 525 -3.16 -17.78 -6.14
C TYR A 525 -2.66 -17.17 -7.46
N ALA A 526 -2.65 -17.96 -8.55
CA ALA A 526 -2.25 -17.48 -9.87
C ALA A 526 -3.18 -16.37 -10.39
N PHE A 527 -4.48 -16.48 -10.10
CA PHE A 527 -5.45 -15.44 -10.40
C PHE A 527 -5.10 -14.13 -9.69
N MET A 528 -4.81 -14.14 -8.38
CA MET A 528 -4.41 -12.94 -7.65
C MET A 528 -3.12 -12.32 -8.21
N GLN A 529 -2.16 -13.13 -8.69
CA GLN A 529 -0.94 -12.62 -9.33
C GLN A 529 -1.24 -11.82 -10.61
N ALA A 530 -2.26 -12.19 -11.38
CA ALA A 530 -2.71 -11.40 -12.54
C ALA A 530 -3.24 -10.01 -12.13
N TYR A 531 -3.70 -9.87 -10.89
CA TYR A 531 -4.12 -8.61 -10.26
C TYR A 531 -2.97 -7.91 -9.51
N TYR A 532 -1.71 -8.27 -9.81
CA TYR A 532 -0.51 -7.69 -9.20
C TYR A 532 -0.45 -7.83 -7.67
N GLN A 533 -1.18 -8.80 -7.10
CA GLN A 533 -1.16 -9.04 -5.66
C GLN A 533 0.27 -9.36 -5.19
N SER A 534 0.82 -8.49 -4.34
CA SER A 534 2.14 -8.69 -3.77
C SER A 534 2.14 -9.86 -2.79
N GLU A 535 3.29 -10.50 -2.69
CA GLU A 535 3.63 -11.47 -1.65
C GLU A 535 4.08 -10.77 -0.33
N ARG A 536 3.90 -9.44 -0.25
CA ARG A 536 4.40 -8.54 0.81
C ARG A 536 5.93 -8.46 0.93
N ALA A 537 6.65 -9.00 -0.05
CA ALA A 537 8.11 -8.90 -0.13
C ALA A 537 8.57 -7.55 -0.69
N LEU A 538 7.80 -6.93 -1.58
CA LEU A 538 8.10 -5.61 -2.13
C LEU A 538 7.11 -4.59 -1.59
N PRO A 539 7.46 -3.28 -1.58
CA PRO A 539 6.50 -2.22 -1.32
C PRO A 539 5.20 -2.46 -2.12
N PRO A 540 4.03 -2.22 -1.50
CA PRO A 540 2.76 -2.49 -2.15
C PRO A 540 2.70 -1.75 -3.47
N VAL A 541 2.46 -2.50 -4.54
CA VAL A 541 2.31 -1.92 -5.86
C VAL A 541 0.84 -1.51 -5.96
N ASP A 542 0.53 -0.26 -5.60
CA ASP A 542 -0.83 0.30 -5.67
C ASP A 542 -1.24 0.52 -7.13
N LYS A 543 -1.44 -0.60 -7.84
CA LYS A 543 -1.76 -0.68 -9.25
C LYS A 543 -3.22 -1.06 -9.41
N SER A 544 -4.09 -0.07 -9.31
CA SER A 544 -5.43 -0.13 -9.91
C SER A 544 -5.29 -0.02 -11.45
N MET A 545 -4.67 -1.01 -12.07
CA MET A 545 -4.45 -1.07 -13.52
C MET A 545 -5.24 -2.20 -14.14
N ALA A 546 -5.95 -1.90 -15.22
CA ALA A 546 -6.56 -2.90 -16.06
C ALA A 546 -5.50 -3.57 -16.95
N SER A 547 -5.54 -4.89 -17.08
CA SER A 547 -4.66 -5.62 -18.01
C SER A 547 -5.41 -6.69 -18.82
N PRO A 548 -4.97 -6.99 -20.06
CA PRO A 548 -5.52 -8.12 -20.83
C PRO A 548 -5.41 -9.46 -20.09
N VAL A 549 -4.39 -9.62 -19.24
CA VAL A 549 -4.20 -10.84 -18.44
C VAL A 549 -5.34 -11.01 -17.43
N GLN A 550 -5.76 -9.94 -16.75
CA GLN A 550 -6.92 -9.99 -15.84
C GLN A 550 -8.19 -10.41 -16.59
N ALA A 551 -8.45 -9.81 -17.75
CA ALA A 551 -9.61 -10.16 -18.58
C ALA A 551 -9.56 -11.63 -19.05
N MET A 552 -8.42 -12.12 -19.52
CA MET A 552 -8.26 -13.54 -19.89
C MET A 552 -8.47 -14.48 -18.70
N MET A 553 -7.97 -14.12 -17.51
CA MET A 553 -8.19 -14.89 -16.29
C MET A 553 -9.67 -14.94 -15.92
N MET A 554 -10.39 -13.83 -16.02
CA MET A 554 -11.83 -13.79 -15.77
C MET A 554 -12.65 -14.69 -16.72
N MET A 555 -12.26 -14.73 -17.99
CA MET A 555 -13.00 -15.50 -18.99
C MET A 555 -12.74 -17.01 -18.90
N SER A 556 -11.52 -17.42 -18.53
CA SER A 556 -11.04 -18.79 -18.73
C SER A 556 -10.53 -19.51 -17.47
N SER A 557 -10.23 -18.78 -16.39
CA SER A 557 -9.67 -19.39 -15.20
C SER A 557 -10.66 -20.36 -14.55
N PRO A 558 -10.20 -21.52 -14.05
CA PRO A 558 -10.99 -22.40 -13.19
C PRO A 558 -11.59 -21.72 -11.96
N VAL A 559 -10.99 -20.61 -11.50
CA VAL A 559 -11.54 -19.78 -10.42
C VAL A 559 -12.94 -19.29 -10.78
N VAL A 560 -13.20 -19.00 -12.05
CA VAL A 560 -14.50 -18.55 -12.56
C VAL A 560 -15.30 -19.71 -13.14
N THR A 561 -14.72 -20.45 -14.10
CA THR A 561 -15.46 -21.43 -14.92
C THR A 561 -16.01 -22.60 -14.11
N LYS A 562 -15.33 -23.04 -13.04
CA LYS A 562 -15.85 -24.11 -12.15
C LYS A 562 -16.96 -23.64 -11.22
N ARG A 563 -17.16 -22.33 -11.06
CA ARG A 563 -18.08 -21.71 -10.08
C ARG A 563 -19.40 -21.22 -10.69
N VAL A 564 -19.50 -21.17 -12.01
CA VAL A 564 -20.73 -20.77 -12.72
C VAL A 564 -21.58 -21.95 -13.16
N GLY A 565 -21.11 -23.18 -12.97
CA GLY A 565 -21.73 -24.38 -13.53
C GLY A 565 -23.17 -24.64 -13.04
N ALA A 566 -24.01 -25.16 -13.92
CA ALA A 566 -25.38 -25.55 -13.60
C ALA A 566 -25.53 -26.80 -12.71
N GLN A 567 -24.43 -27.45 -12.34
CA GLN A 567 -24.40 -28.61 -11.45
C GLN A 567 -23.51 -28.36 -10.22
N GLY A 568 -23.61 -29.24 -9.22
CA GLY A 568 -22.83 -29.13 -7.98
C GLY A 568 -23.47 -28.21 -6.94
N LYS A 569 -22.63 -27.42 -6.27
CA LYS A 569 -22.96 -26.52 -5.14
C LYS A 569 -22.60 -25.08 -5.51
N THR A 570 -23.15 -24.58 -6.60
CA THR A 570 -23.01 -23.19 -7.07
C THR A 570 -24.36 -22.48 -6.92
N ARG A 571 -24.35 -21.15 -6.96
CA ARG A 571 -25.57 -20.32 -6.99
C ARG A 571 -26.47 -20.73 -8.14
N VAL A 572 -25.92 -20.90 -9.34
CA VAL A 572 -26.66 -21.34 -10.53
C VAL A 572 -27.34 -22.69 -10.28
N ALA A 573 -26.60 -23.69 -9.78
CA ALA A 573 -27.15 -25.01 -9.50
C ALA A 573 -28.24 -24.97 -8.41
N ASN A 574 -28.08 -24.12 -7.40
CA ASN A 574 -29.05 -23.93 -6.32
C ASN A 574 -30.34 -23.24 -6.83
N LEU A 575 -30.19 -22.18 -7.63
CA LEU A 575 -31.31 -21.46 -8.24
C LEU A 575 -32.12 -22.34 -9.19
N LEU A 576 -31.48 -23.14 -10.04
CA LEU A 576 -32.16 -24.06 -10.95
C LEU A 576 -32.97 -25.15 -10.22
N LYS A 577 -32.56 -25.52 -8.99
CA LYS A 577 -33.28 -26.49 -8.14
C LYS A 577 -34.36 -25.85 -7.26
N SER A 578 -34.37 -24.54 -7.12
CA SER A 578 -35.22 -23.82 -6.16
C SER A 578 -36.70 -23.73 -6.56
N GLY A 579 -37.04 -24.03 -7.81
CA GLY A 579 -38.39 -23.86 -8.34
C GLY A 579 -38.76 -22.41 -8.72
N LYS A 580 -37.85 -21.45 -8.52
CA LYS A 580 -38.00 -20.05 -8.97
C LYS A 580 -38.25 -19.96 -10.47
N SER A 581 -38.98 -18.92 -10.90
CA SER A 581 -39.14 -18.53 -12.30
C SER A 581 -37.83 -17.99 -12.89
N ASP A 582 -37.77 -17.86 -14.22
CA ASP A 582 -36.57 -17.33 -14.89
C ASP A 582 -36.28 -15.89 -14.47
N ASP A 583 -37.30 -15.06 -14.29
CA ASP A 583 -37.14 -13.67 -13.85
C ASP A 583 -36.62 -13.58 -12.41
N GLU A 584 -37.12 -14.41 -11.50
CA GLU A 584 -36.62 -14.48 -10.13
C GLU A 584 -35.16 -14.98 -10.08
N ILE A 585 -34.79 -15.92 -10.96
CA ILE A 585 -33.39 -16.37 -11.10
C ILE A 585 -32.52 -15.23 -11.62
N ILE A 586 -32.95 -14.54 -12.68
CA ILE A 586 -32.21 -13.39 -13.25
C ILE A 586 -32.01 -12.33 -12.17
N GLU A 587 -33.06 -11.96 -11.43
CA GLU A 587 -32.96 -10.99 -10.33
C GLU A 587 -31.91 -11.42 -9.30
N GLU A 588 -31.96 -12.66 -8.82
CA GLU A 588 -31.01 -13.17 -7.82
C GLU A 588 -29.56 -13.10 -8.30
N LEU A 589 -29.30 -13.41 -9.58
CA LEU A 589 -27.96 -13.33 -10.16
C LEU A 589 -27.45 -11.89 -10.23
N TYR A 590 -28.32 -10.93 -10.56
CA TYR A 590 -27.95 -9.51 -10.59
C TYR A 590 -27.70 -8.96 -9.19
N LEU A 591 -28.56 -9.28 -8.22
CA LEU A 591 -28.40 -8.83 -6.83
C LEU A 591 -27.10 -9.39 -6.21
N SER A 592 -26.76 -10.64 -6.47
CA SER A 592 -25.56 -11.26 -5.91
C SER A 592 -24.26 -10.89 -6.60
N SER A 593 -24.31 -10.43 -7.85
CA SER A 593 -23.11 -10.12 -8.64
C SER A 593 -22.87 -8.62 -8.70
N LEU A 594 -23.90 -7.83 -8.98
CA LEU A 594 -23.83 -6.40 -9.24
C LEU A 594 -24.45 -5.55 -8.13
N SER A 595 -25.15 -6.16 -7.16
CA SER A 595 -25.77 -5.47 -6.04
C SER A 595 -26.86 -4.47 -6.44
N ARG A 596 -27.58 -4.78 -7.52
CA ARG A 596 -28.72 -4.02 -8.03
C ARG A 596 -29.73 -4.92 -8.74
N PHE A 597 -30.92 -4.39 -8.98
CA PHE A 597 -31.88 -5.04 -9.87
C PHE A 597 -31.43 -4.95 -11.34
N PRO A 598 -31.79 -5.94 -12.19
CA PRO A 598 -31.57 -5.86 -13.62
C PRO A 598 -32.45 -4.78 -14.25
N ALA A 599 -31.91 -4.06 -15.23
CA ALA A 599 -32.71 -3.18 -16.07
C ALA A 599 -33.62 -3.98 -17.01
N ALA A 600 -34.71 -3.38 -17.50
CA ALA A 600 -35.64 -4.07 -18.40
C ALA A 600 -34.95 -4.64 -19.66
N ALA A 601 -34.03 -3.88 -20.27
CA ALA A 601 -33.27 -4.35 -21.43
C ALA A 601 -32.35 -5.54 -21.10
N GLU A 602 -31.78 -5.56 -19.89
CA GLU A 602 -30.93 -6.65 -19.40
C GLU A 602 -31.73 -7.93 -19.16
N VAL A 603 -32.95 -7.82 -18.61
CA VAL A 603 -33.89 -8.94 -18.46
C VAL A 603 -34.23 -9.56 -19.81
N GLU A 604 -34.52 -8.73 -20.82
CA GLU A 604 -34.84 -9.22 -22.17
C GLU A 604 -33.67 -9.97 -22.83
N VAL A 605 -32.43 -9.48 -22.64
CA VAL A 605 -31.23 -10.20 -23.10
C VAL A 605 -31.07 -11.51 -22.35
N ALA A 606 -31.23 -11.52 -21.03
CA ALA A 606 -31.11 -12.72 -20.21
C ALA A 606 -32.16 -13.79 -20.58
N ARG A 607 -33.43 -13.40 -20.79
CA ARG A 607 -34.49 -14.30 -21.27
C ARG A 607 -34.16 -14.91 -22.63
N ARG A 608 -33.56 -14.13 -23.53
CA ARG A 608 -33.11 -14.63 -24.84
C ARG A 608 -32.02 -15.70 -24.69
N LEU A 609 -31.03 -15.46 -23.83
CA LEU A 609 -29.96 -16.44 -23.56
C LEU A 609 -30.53 -17.76 -23.01
N ILE A 610 -31.55 -17.69 -22.15
CA ILE A 610 -32.26 -18.87 -21.63
C ILE A 610 -33.03 -19.59 -22.75
N ALA A 611 -33.71 -18.85 -23.63
CA ALA A 611 -34.47 -19.43 -24.73
C ALA A 611 -33.57 -20.11 -25.77
N GLU A 612 -32.42 -19.53 -26.09
CA GLU A 612 -31.48 -20.04 -27.10
C GLU A 612 -30.62 -21.21 -26.59
N GLY A 613 -30.08 -21.11 -25.37
CA GLY A 613 -29.18 -22.12 -24.79
C GLY A 613 -29.90 -23.22 -24.00
N GLY A 614 -31.19 -23.05 -23.73
CA GLY A 614 -31.93 -23.85 -22.75
C GLY A 614 -31.62 -23.41 -21.32
N ARG A 615 -32.57 -23.68 -20.40
CA ARG A 615 -32.57 -23.12 -19.05
C ARG A 615 -31.26 -23.27 -18.27
N PRO A 616 -30.63 -24.46 -18.16
CA PRO A 616 -29.37 -24.59 -17.41
C PRO A 616 -28.22 -23.80 -18.03
N SER A 617 -28.03 -23.90 -19.35
CA SER A 617 -26.90 -23.25 -20.04
C SER A 617 -27.08 -21.74 -20.15
N GLY A 618 -28.32 -21.26 -20.34
CA GLY A 618 -28.61 -19.83 -20.36
C GLY A 618 -28.35 -19.16 -19.01
N VAL A 619 -28.76 -19.77 -17.90
CA VAL A 619 -28.51 -19.23 -16.54
C VAL A 619 -27.01 -19.22 -16.21
N GLU A 620 -26.28 -20.28 -16.58
CA GLU A 620 -24.81 -20.32 -16.47
C GLU A 620 -24.15 -19.20 -17.29
N THR A 621 -24.60 -19.00 -18.53
CA THR A 621 -24.10 -17.93 -19.41
C THR A 621 -24.38 -16.55 -18.84
N ILE A 622 -25.56 -16.32 -18.24
CA ILE A 622 -25.90 -15.06 -17.56
C ILE A 622 -24.94 -14.79 -16.40
N GLN A 623 -24.77 -15.75 -15.49
CA GLN A 623 -23.85 -15.60 -14.35
C GLN A 623 -22.43 -15.32 -14.84
N TRP A 624 -21.94 -16.06 -15.83
CA TRP A 624 -20.61 -15.85 -16.41
C TRP A 624 -20.45 -14.46 -17.03
N ALA A 625 -21.47 -13.97 -17.76
CA ALA A 625 -21.46 -12.64 -18.37
C ALA A 625 -21.43 -11.52 -17.31
N LEU A 626 -22.21 -11.66 -16.23
CA LEU A 626 -22.22 -10.71 -15.12
C LEU A 626 -20.83 -10.60 -14.46
N LEU A 627 -20.20 -11.74 -14.19
CA LEU A 627 -18.88 -11.78 -13.56
C LEU A 627 -17.78 -11.16 -14.46
N ASN A 628 -17.94 -11.24 -15.78
CA ASN A 628 -17.00 -10.65 -16.75
C ASN A 628 -17.35 -9.19 -17.12
N SER A 629 -18.37 -8.60 -16.51
CA SER A 629 -18.74 -7.21 -16.77
C SER A 629 -17.76 -6.22 -16.11
N PRO A 630 -17.54 -5.02 -16.68
CA PRO A 630 -16.79 -3.97 -16.01
C PRO A 630 -17.35 -3.63 -14.62
N GLU A 631 -18.68 -3.60 -14.48
CA GLU A 631 -19.36 -3.29 -13.21
C GLU A 631 -18.99 -4.28 -12.10
N PHE A 632 -18.82 -5.57 -12.42
CA PHE A 632 -18.38 -6.57 -11.45
C PHE A 632 -16.92 -6.37 -11.02
N LEU A 633 -16.04 -6.03 -11.97
CA LEU A 633 -14.59 -5.96 -11.78
C LEU A 633 -14.10 -4.65 -11.14
N LEU A 634 -14.99 -3.68 -10.99
CA LEU A 634 -14.69 -2.34 -10.52
C LEU A 634 -15.39 -2.03 -9.20
N ASN A 635 -14.67 -1.29 -8.37
CA ASN A 635 -15.28 -0.45 -7.34
C ASN A 635 -15.42 0.96 -7.93
N HIS A 636 -16.66 1.44 -8.03
CA HIS A 636 -17.04 2.64 -8.76
C HIS A 636 -18.02 3.49 -7.98
#